data_AF-A0A1M7L1F4-F1
#
_entry.id   AF-A0A1M7L1F4-F1
#
_cell.length_a   1.000
_cell.length_b   1.000
_cell.length_c   1.000
_cell.angle_alpha   90.00
_cell.angle_beta   90.00
_cell.angle_gamma   90.00
#
_symmetry.space_group_name_H-M   'P 1'
#
loop_
_entity.id
_entity.type
_entity.pdbx_description
1 polymer ?
#
loop_
_entity_poly.entity_id
_entity_poly.type
_entity_poly.pdbx_seq_one_letter_code
_entity_poly.pdbx_strand_id
1 'polypeptide(L)'
;MIRIFHHYVSRIAVMLLLLELSILLAAAVASAPLWLSDASQLYGPAVVFALVMVFSMGTLGMYQHDQSREDVKSTLLRIMPSFVLGFCLMRLLAGLLPGIQLGRLGSTVFLLGGGAVLLARLIVFTSAQSRMLEQRLIIVGDGALALECMALAASSVGFHPFRVVGFVPVSGELRAVPPAMLLPADLPLLALARRYAADEIIVTVGDRRNGAFPVRQLLECALGGVPVTDAATFFEREACQIRVDSLQPSYLIFGGGFDQSVTRAAVKRLFDLTASAAIGLIATPVMLATALAIKMDDGGPVFFRQERVGRGNRVFHVLKFRSMRPDAERDGQPRWASEGDPRVTRVGRWIRQLRIDELPQMLNVFRGDMSFVGPRPERAYFVKQLRQRIAYYNVRHGIKPGITGLAQVRYRYGASVEDAVRKVAEAAKVIENTQRDLNIALMNELAIIFDRLDIDTAEVLQAAGSKWNFLPFRPGLVGGHCIGVDPYYLTHKAVMLGYHPDVILAGRRINDGMAKFVAEKTVKEMVRAGFKLRGCRVNVLGLTFKENCPDLRNSKVADLIRELESYGLQVHVHDPVADADEAMHEYGIRLRHWDELPCAEALISAVAHKQLIERPLGQMLDKVAPSGCFIDLKSQFDAQALRQGGLSVWRL
;
A
#
# COMPACT_ATOMS: atom_id res chain seq x y z
N MET A 1 -5.72 13.41 21.39
CA MET A 1 -4.72 14.41 20.94
C MET A 1 -4.82 15.70 21.75
N ILE A 2 -3.80 16.58 21.68
CA ILE A 2 -3.76 17.93 22.27
C ILE A 2 -3.69 18.92 21.10
N ARG A 3 -4.50 19.97 21.11
CA ARG A 3 -4.47 21.01 20.07
C ARG A 3 -3.52 22.13 20.50
N ILE A 4 -2.36 22.23 19.86
CA ILE A 4 -1.35 23.27 20.10
C ILE A 4 -1.23 24.11 18.82
N PHE A 5 -1.45 25.42 18.87
CA PHE A 5 -1.45 26.31 17.68
C PHE A 5 -2.28 25.77 16.50
N HIS A 6 -3.48 25.25 16.78
CA HIS A 6 -4.35 24.60 15.78
C HIS A 6 -3.77 23.35 15.10
N HIS A 7 -2.71 22.76 15.65
CA HIS A 7 -2.19 21.45 15.22
C HIS A 7 -2.49 20.39 16.27
N TYR A 8 -2.91 19.23 15.80
CA TYR A 8 -3.11 18.09 16.67
C TYR A 8 -1.77 17.40 16.94
N VAL A 9 -1.38 17.38 18.20
CA VAL A 9 -0.23 16.63 18.68
C VAL A 9 -0.74 15.43 19.46
N SER A 10 -0.17 14.25 19.21
CA SER A 10 -0.54 13.05 19.96
C SER A 10 -0.22 13.19 21.44
N ARG A 11 -1.18 12.81 22.29
CA ARG A 11 -0.98 12.79 23.76
C ARG A 11 0.15 11.81 24.12
N ILE A 12 0.19 10.67 23.43
CA ILE A 12 1.21 9.64 23.62
C ILE A 12 2.58 10.17 23.21
N ALA A 13 2.68 10.88 22.08
CA ALA A 13 3.96 11.47 21.66
C ALA A 13 4.48 12.51 22.66
N VAL A 14 3.61 13.35 23.23
CA VAL A 14 3.98 14.32 24.28
C VAL A 14 4.38 13.60 25.58
N MET A 15 3.63 12.58 25.99
CA MET A 15 3.98 11.77 27.17
C MET A 15 5.33 11.07 26.98
N LEU A 16 5.57 10.47 25.81
CA LEU A 16 6.85 9.85 25.45
C LEU A 16 7.98 10.87 25.45
N LEU A 17 7.79 12.04 24.85
CA LEU A 17 8.77 13.12 24.84
C LEU A 17 9.16 13.54 26.27
N LEU A 18 8.17 13.73 27.15
CA LEU A 18 8.41 14.11 28.54
C LEU A 18 9.09 12.99 29.34
N LEU A 19 8.67 11.74 29.12
CA LEU A 19 9.27 10.56 29.73
C LEU A 19 10.74 10.41 29.32
N GLU A 20 11.02 10.50 28.02
CA GLU A 20 12.37 10.35 27.46
C GLU A 20 13.28 11.50 27.86
N LEU A 21 12.77 12.74 27.88
CA LEU A 21 13.51 13.88 28.42
C LEU A 21 13.90 13.64 29.89
N SER A 22 12.98 13.10 30.69
CA SER A 22 13.23 12.78 32.10
C SER A 22 14.26 11.67 32.26
N ILE A 23 14.18 10.62 31.43
CA ILE A 23 15.14 9.50 31.40
C ILE A 23 16.54 9.99 31.02
N LEU A 24 16.65 10.82 29.98
CA LEU A 24 17.93 11.35 29.51
C LEU A 24 18.58 12.27 30.56
N LEU A 25 17.77 13.09 31.25
CA LEU A 25 18.25 13.92 32.35
C LEU A 25 18.74 13.05 33.53
N ALA A 26 17.96 12.03 33.91
CA ALA A 26 18.35 11.09 34.96
C ALA A 26 19.63 10.32 34.60
N ALA A 27 19.78 9.88 33.34
CA ALA A 27 20.98 9.21 32.87
C ALA A 27 22.21 10.12 32.91
N ALA A 28 22.07 11.40 32.54
CA ALA A 28 23.15 12.39 32.65
C ALA A 28 23.55 12.62 34.11
N VAL A 29 22.59 12.78 35.02
CA VAL A 29 22.85 12.96 36.46
C VAL A 29 23.50 11.72 37.07
N ALA A 30 22.98 10.52 36.79
CA ALA A 30 23.49 9.27 37.34
C ALA A 30 24.92 8.94 36.87
N SER A 31 25.27 9.35 35.66
CA SER A 31 26.61 9.12 35.10
C SER A 31 27.59 10.26 35.38
N ALA A 32 27.14 11.39 35.95
CA ALA A 32 27.93 12.60 36.18
C ALA A 32 29.34 12.35 36.76
N PRO A 33 29.53 11.47 37.77
CA PRO A 33 30.85 11.22 38.34
C PRO A 33 31.88 10.67 37.33
N LEU A 34 31.44 10.13 36.19
CA LEU A 34 32.30 9.54 35.18
C LEU A 34 32.82 10.57 34.15
N TRP A 35 32.16 11.72 34.00
CA TRP A 35 32.44 12.65 32.90
C TRP A 35 32.45 14.12 33.29
N LEU A 36 32.05 14.48 34.50
CA LEU A 36 32.22 15.80 35.10
C LEU A 36 33.32 15.75 36.17
N SER A 37 34.25 16.71 36.10
CA SER A 37 35.27 16.91 37.13
C SER A 37 34.76 17.71 38.32
N ASP A 38 33.72 18.53 38.13
CA ASP A 38 33.10 19.37 39.16
C ASP A 38 31.58 19.18 39.16
N ALA A 39 31.06 18.71 40.29
CA ALA A 39 29.63 18.47 40.48
C ALA A 39 28.79 19.77 40.50
N SER A 40 29.41 20.92 40.78
CA SER A 40 28.71 22.23 40.78
C SER A 40 28.22 22.63 39.38
N GLN A 41 28.82 22.08 38.33
CA GLN A 41 28.50 22.36 36.94
C GLN A 41 27.53 21.35 36.32
N LEU A 42 26.98 20.41 37.08
CA LEU A 42 26.19 19.29 36.56
C LEU A 42 24.98 19.69 35.70
N TYR A 43 24.16 20.61 36.19
CA TYR A 43 22.83 20.85 35.62
C TYR A 43 22.87 21.41 34.19
N GLY A 44 23.84 22.25 33.87
CA GLY A 44 23.98 22.85 32.54
C GLY A 44 24.22 21.80 31.43
N PRO A 45 25.33 21.05 31.49
CA PRO A 45 25.65 19.97 30.55
C PRO A 45 24.59 18.86 30.51
N ALA A 46 23.96 18.52 31.65
CA ALA A 46 22.88 17.52 31.68
C ALA A 46 21.64 17.98 30.89
N VAL A 47 21.21 19.24 31.06
CA VAL A 47 20.11 19.83 30.29
C VAL A 47 20.47 19.93 28.81
N VAL A 48 21.69 20.38 28.49
CA VAL A 48 22.14 20.46 27.10
C VAL A 48 22.17 19.08 26.45
N PHE A 49 22.69 18.06 27.13
CA PHE A 49 22.68 16.68 26.66
C PHE A 49 21.26 16.20 26.36
N ALA A 50 20.33 16.36 27.31
CA ALA A 50 18.95 15.92 27.14
C ALA A 50 18.26 16.64 25.97
N LEU A 51 18.47 17.96 25.83
CA LEU A 51 17.91 18.75 24.72
C LEU A 51 18.51 18.35 23.37
N VAL A 52 19.82 18.14 23.28
CA VAL A 52 20.50 17.71 22.03
C VAL A 52 20.05 16.31 21.64
N MET A 53 19.87 15.42 22.61
CA MET A 53 19.40 14.06 22.38
C MET A 53 17.95 14.03 21.92
N VAL A 54 17.05 14.76 22.60
CA VAL A 54 15.66 14.92 22.19
C VAL A 54 15.56 15.55 20.80
N PHE A 55 16.39 16.56 20.51
CA PHE A 55 16.48 17.17 19.18
C PHE A 55 16.89 16.14 18.12
N SER A 56 17.94 15.35 18.40
CA SER A 56 18.47 14.33 17.47
C SER A 56 17.51 13.15 17.26
N MET A 57 16.74 12.79 18.29
CA MET A 57 15.63 11.84 18.20
C MET A 57 14.49 12.41 17.36
N GLY A 58 14.14 13.68 17.59
CA GLY A 58 13.11 14.37 16.82
C GLY A 58 13.45 14.53 15.33
N THR A 59 14.70 14.88 15.00
CA THR A 59 15.15 15.02 13.61
C THR A 59 15.12 13.70 12.84
N LEU A 60 15.40 12.58 13.50
CA LEU A 60 15.33 11.23 12.92
C LEU A 60 13.96 10.56 13.06
N GLY A 61 12.95 11.33 13.47
CA GLY A 61 11.55 10.93 13.39
C GLY A 61 11.07 10.02 14.52
N MET A 62 11.73 9.99 15.67
CA MET A 62 11.32 9.22 16.86
C MET A 62 9.99 9.65 17.47
N TYR A 63 9.48 10.82 17.08
CA TYR A 63 8.19 11.37 17.52
C TYR A 63 7.25 11.69 16.35
N GLN A 64 7.58 11.23 15.14
CA GLN A 64 6.75 11.48 13.96
C GLN A 64 5.54 10.54 13.93
N HIS A 65 4.40 11.09 13.49
CA HIS A 65 3.10 10.41 13.28
C HIS A 65 3.12 9.50 12.03
N ASP A 66 4.18 8.73 11.82
CA ASP A 66 4.32 7.96 10.58
C ASP A 66 3.39 6.73 10.56
N GLN A 67 2.90 6.41 9.37
CA GLN A 67 1.68 5.62 9.08
C GLN A 67 1.79 4.11 9.40
N SER A 68 2.85 3.68 10.05
CA SER A 68 3.05 2.31 10.49
C SER A 68 3.34 2.31 11.99
N ARG A 69 2.59 1.51 12.76
CA ARG A 69 2.94 1.18 14.15
C ARG A 69 4.45 0.99 14.27
N GLU A 70 5.08 1.73 15.19
CA GLU A 70 6.51 1.55 15.47
C GLU A 70 6.75 0.07 15.85
N ASP A 71 7.52 -0.62 15.03
CA ASP A 71 7.98 -1.98 15.29
C ASP A 71 9.32 -1.89 16.02
N VAL A 72 9.65 -2.87 16.85
CA VAL A 72 10.92 -2.92 17.61
C VAL A 72 12.11 -2.70 16.66
N LYS A 73 12.03 -3.26 15.45
CA LYS A 73 13.03 -3.07 14.40
C LYS A 73 13.15 -1.61 13.94
N SER A 74 12.05 -0.89 13.75
CA SER A 74 12.09 0.51 13.31
C SER A 74 12.57 1.44 14.42
N THR A 75 12.21 1.17 15.68
CA THR A 75 12.74 1.88 16.84
C THR A 75 14.25 1.73 16.96
N LEU A 76 14.79 0.50 16.82
CA LEU A 76 16.23 0.25 16.86
C LEU A 76 16.97 0.97 15.72
N LEU A 77 16.42 0.94 14.50
CA LEU A 77 16.99 1.59 13.33
C LEU A 77 17.00 3.13 13.43
N ARG A 78 16.15 3.73 14.29
CA ARG A 78 16.11 5.18 14.51
C ARG A 78 16.94 5.62 15.72
N ILE A 79 16.91 4.86 16.82
CA ILE A 79 17.67 5.19 18.05
C ILE A 79 19.17 5.25 17.79
N MET A 80 19.76 4.23 17.16
CA MET A 80 21.21 4.21 16.94
C MET A 80 21.74 5.45 16.20
N PRO A 81 21.20 5.82 15.02
CA PRO A 81 21.65 7.02 14.35
C PRO A 81 21.30 8.32 15.12
N SER A 82 20.24 8.35 15.94
CA SER A 82 19.94 9.49 16.83
C SER A 82 21.01 9.72 17.88
N PHE A 83 21.53 8.66 18.47
CA PHE A 83 22.62 8.75 19.44
C PHE A 83 23.96 9.10 18.79
N VAL A 84 24.22 8.62 17.57
CA VAL A 84 25.39 9.04 16.78
C VAL A 84 25.31 10.52 16.43
N LEU A 85 24.17 11.00 15.93
CA LEU A 85 23.96 12.42 15.61
C LEU A 85 24.11 13.29 16.87
N GLY A 86 23.48 12.88 17.98
CA GLY A 86 23.58 13.57 19.26
C GLY A 86 25.02 13.66 19.76
N PHE A 87 25.80 12.59 19.62
CA PHE A 87 27.22 12.59 19.96
C PHE A 87 28.03 13.61 19.13
N CYS A 88 27.82 13.64 17.80
CA CYS A 88 28.47 14.60 16.92
C CYS A 88 28.09 16.05 17.26
N LEU A 89 26.81 16.33 17.54
CA LEU A 89 26.34 17.65 17.92
C LEU A 89 26.89 18.09 19.29
N MET A 90 26.93 17.19 20.27
CA MET A 90 27.55 17.47 21.57
C MET A 90 29.03 17.80 21.42
N ARG A 91 29.76 17.08 20.55
CA ARG A 91 31.18 17.35 20.29
C ARG A 91 31.39 18.70 19.60
N LEU A 92 30.53 19.06 18.66
CA LEU A 92 30.53 20.37 18.01
C LEU A 92 30.27 21.50 19.01
N LEU A 93 29.25 21.35 19.86
CA LEU A 93 28.90 22.33 20.89
C LEU A 93 30.02 22.50 21.92
N ALA A 94 30.67 21.42 22.34
CA ALA A 94 31.82 21.47 23.25
C ALA A 94 33.02 22.24 22.65
N GLY A 95 33.15 22.28 21.32
CA GLY A 95 34.16 23.10 20.63
C GLY A 95 33.83 24.59 20.55
N LEU A 96 32.54 24.95 20.65
CA LEU A 96 32.05 26.33 20.60
C LEU A 96 31.84 26.93 22.01
N LEU A 97 31.49 26.09 22.99
CA LEU A 97 31.15 26.47 24.36
C LEU A 97 32.01 25.65 25.33
N PRO A 98 33.09 26.24 25.88
CA PRO A 98 34.03 25.50 26.73
C PRO A 98 33.41 24.92 28.02
N GLY A 99 32.26 25.43 28.48
CA GLY A 99 31.55 24.95 29.66
C GLY A 99 30.73 23.66 29.47
N ILE A 100 30.77 23.02 28.29
CA ILE A 100 29.97 21.82 27.96
C ILE A 100 30.88 20.63 27.61
N GLN A 101 32.10 20.61 28.14
CA GLN A 101 33.06 19.54 27.83
C GLN A 101 32.67 18.23 28.52
N LEU A 102 32.51 17.18 27.70
CA LEU A 102 32.39 15.80 28.17
C LEU A 102 33.80 15.25 28.43
N GLY A 103 34.05 14.75 29.64
CA GLY A 103 35.30 14.10 30.02
C GLY A 103 35.59 12.79 29.27
N ARG A 104 36.69 12.12 29.64
CA ARG A 104 37.24 10.93 28.93
C ARG A 104 36.28 9.74 28.85
N LEU A 105 35.37 9.60 29.81
CA LEU A 105 34.30 8.58 29.83
C LEU A 105 32.92 9.17 29.50
N GLY A 106 32.85 10.33 28.83
CA GLY A 106 31.58 10.97 28.45
C GLY A 106 30.69 10.15 27.52
N SER A 107 31.23 9.14 26.83
CA SER A 107 30.45 8.19 26.04
C SER A 107 29.53 7.30 26.89
N THR A 108 29.79 7.15 28.19
CA THR A 108 28.96 6.35 29.11
C THR A 108 27.54 6.92 29.26
N VAL A 109 27.40 8.26 29.20
CA VAL A 109 26.10 8.96 29.22
C VAL A 109 25.21 8.51 28.06
N PHE A 110 25.81 8.37 26.88
CA PHE A 110 25.10 7.97 25.66
C PHE A 110 24.67 6.50 25.72
N LEU A 111 25.50 5.61 26.28
CA LEU A 111 25.16 4.20 26.45
C LEU A 111 24.02 4.02 27.47
N LEU A 112 24.12 4.67 28.63
CA LEU A 112 23.09 4.61 29.67
C LEU A 112 21.79 5.24 29.22
N GLY A 113 21.85 6.43 28.60
CA GLY A 113 20.68 7.11 28.05
C GLY A 113 20.02 6.29 26.93
N GLY A 114 20.81 5.71 26.02
CA GLY A 114 20.31 4.88 24.92
C GLY A 114 19.64 3.61 25.41
N GLY A 115 20.26 2.91 26.35
CA GLY A 115 19.70 1.70 26.98
C GLY A 115 18.39 2.00 27.72
N ALA A 116 18.35 3.09 28.50
CA ALA A 116 17.17 3.47 29.26
C ALA A 116 15.99 3.91 28.37
N VAL A 117 16.26 4.69 27.31
CA VAL A 117 15.25 5.08 26.31
C VAL A 117 14.71 3.84 25.58
N LEU A 118 15.60 2.92 25.17
CA LEU A 118 15.18 1.67 24.52
C LEU A 118 14.28 0.83 25.43
N LEU A 119 14.67 0.65 26.70
CA LEU A 119 13.88 -0.10 27.67
C LEU A 119 12.51 0.53 27.91
N ALA A 120 12.47 1.86 28.11
CA ALA A 120 11.22 2.59 28.31
C ALA A 120 10.28 2.42 27.11
N ARG A 121 10.81 2.46 25.88
CA ARG A 121 10.01 2.21 24.69
C ARG A 121 9.48 0.78 24.63
N LEU A 122 10.31 -0.23 24.91
CA LEU A 122 9.85 -1.64 24.94
C LEU A 122 8.71 -1.86 25.96
N ILE A 123 8.77 -1.20 27.12
CA ILE A 123 7.72 -1.25 28.14
C ILE A 123 6.44 -0.55 27.64
N VAL A 124 6.57 0.67 27.09
CA VAL A 124 5.41 1.40 26.55
C VAL A 124 4.76 0.61 25.39
N PHE A 125 5.54 -0.05 24.54
CA PHE A 125 5.02 -0.88 23.44
C PHE A 125 4.24 -2.09 23.93
N THR A 126 4.81 -2.87 24.84
CA THR A 126 4.16 -4.06 25.39
C THR A 126 2.88 -3.68 26.14
N SER A 127 2.88 -2.55 26.85
CA SER A 127 1.67 -2.03 27.51
C SER A 127 0.64 -1.47 26.52
N ALA A 128 1.07 -0.80 25.44
CA ALA A 128 0.19 -0.14 24.47
C ALA A 128 -0.60 -1.13 23.59
N GLN A 129 -0.17 -2.38 23.50
CA GLN A 129 -0.90 -3.46 22.82
C GLN A 129 -2.09 -4.01 23.64
N SER A 130 -2.28 -3.54 24.87
CA SER A 130 -3.40 -3.95 25.71
C SER A 130 -4.73 -3.38 25.20
N ARG A 131 -5.78 -4.21 25.15
CA ARG A 131 -7.16 -3.85 24.72
C ARG A 131 -7.79 -2.67 25.47
N MET A 132 -7.18 -2.19 26.56
CA MET A 132 -7.68 -1.06 27.36
C MET A 132 -7.54 0.31 26.66
N LEU A 133 -6.79 0.41 25.56
CA LEU A 133 -6.57 1.66 24.82
C LEU A 133 -7.37 1.75 23.51
N GLU A 134 -8.27 0.79 23.24
CA GLU A 134 -9.10 0.75 22.02
C GLU A 134 -10.26 1.75 22.11
N GLN A 135 -10.29 2.75 21.22
CA GLN A 135 -11.36 3.75 21.15
C GLN A 135 -12.52 3.23 20.30
N ARG A 136 -13.74 3.33 20.84
CA ARG A 136 -14.97 2.78 20.24
C ARG A 136 -15.74 3.87 19.51
N LEU A 137 -15.91 3.71 18.21
CA LEU A 137 -16.53 4.70 17.33
C LEU A 137 -17.92 4.26 16.87
N ILE A 138 -18.87 5.19 16.87
CA ILE A 138 -20.12 5.07 16.10
C ILE A 138 -20.05 6.03 14.93
N ILE A 139 -20.39 5.56 13.73
CA ILE A 139 -20.41 6.40 12.52
C ILE A 139 -21.86 6.69 12.13
N VAL A 140 -22.20 7.97 11.96
CA VAL A 140 -23.53 8.42 11.52
C VAL A 140 -23.47 8.73 10.02
N GLY A 141 -24.17 7.89 9.25
CA GLY A 141 -24.12 7.81 7.78
C GLY A 141 -23.69 6.42 7.32
N ASP A 142 -24.23 5.96 6.20
CA ASP A 142 -23.95 4.65 5.60
C ASP A 142 -23.45 4.73 4.15
N GLY A 143 -23.10 5.93 3.67
CA GLY A 143 -22.56 6.19 2.34
C GLY A 143 -21.04 5.96 2.20
N ALA A 144 -20.48 6.35 1.05
CA ALA A 144 -19.07 6.10 0.70
C ALA A 144 -18.08 6.72 1.71
N LEU A 145 -18.36 7.92 2.25
CA LEU A 145 -17.50 8.57 3.24
C LEU A 145 -17.46 7.80 4.58
N ALA A 146 -18.54 7.10 4.92
CA ALA A 146 -18.61 6.24 6.10
C ALA A 146 -17.69 5.01 5.95
N LEU A 147 -17.69 4.40 4.76
CA LEU A 147 -16.80 3.29 4.43
C LEU A 147 -15.32 3.72 4.48
N GLU A 148 -15.00 4.90 3.98
CA GLU A 148 -13.64 5.44 4.03
C GLU A 148 -13.19 5.77 5.48
N CYS A 149 -14.08 6.32 6.31
CA CYS A 149 -13.78 6.54 7.74
C CYS A 149 -13.56 5.21 8.47
N MET A 150 -14.33 4.16 8.14
CA MET A 150 -14.13 2.82 8.67
C MET A 150 -12.81 2.21 8.20
N ALA A 151 -12.45 2.38 6.92
CA ALA A 151 -11.17 1.93 6.41
C ALA A 151 -10.01 2.65 7.10
N LEU A 152 -10.12 3.96 7.38
CA LEU A 152 -9.13 4.70 8.14
C LEU A 152 -9.06 4.20 9.60
N ALA A 153 -10.20 3.96 10.25
CA ALA A 153 -10.25 3.43 11.61
C ALA A 153 -9.69 2.01 11.72
N ALA A 154 -9.90 1.17 10.70
CA ALA A 154 -9.36 -0.18 10.61
C ALA A 154 -7.87 -0.19 10.21
N SER A 155 -7.42 0.85 9.50
CA SER A 155 -6.02 0.99 9.13
C SER A 155 -5.16 1.22 10.39
N SER A 156 -3.94 0.68 10.40
CA SER A 156 -2.96 0.90 11.47
C SER A 156 -2.33 2.29 11.43
N VAL A 157 -2.99 3.26 10.77
CA VAL A 157 -2.55 4.64 10.59
C VAL A 157 -2.98 5.45 11.81
N GLY A 158 -2.03 5.81 12.66
CA GLY A 158 -2.26 6.65 13.84
C GLY A 158 -1.86 5.99 15.16
N PHE A 159 -2.09 6.68 16.27
CA PHE A 159 -1.66 6.26 17.60
C PHE A 159 -2.68 5.40 18.36
N HIS A 160 -3.94 5.38 17.90
CA HIS A 160 -5.05 4.78 18.63
C HIS A 160 -5.63 3.59 17.85
N PRO A 161 -5.74 2.40 18.45
CA PRO A 161 -6.57 1.35 17.87
C PRO A 161 -8.03 1.81 17.94
N PHE A 162 -8.69 1.91 16.79
CA PHE A 162 -10.11 2.22 16.73
C PHE A 162 -10.89 0.94 16.49
N ARG A 163 -12.06 0.86 17.13
CA ARG A 163 -13.08 -0.13 16.83
C ARG A 163 -14.34 0.57 16.41
N VAL A 164 -14.69 0.45 15.14
CA VAL A 164 -16.01 0.85 14.67
C VAL A 164 -17.03 -0.15 15.21
N VAL A 165 -17.90 0.32 16.10
CA VAL A 165 -18.91 -0.54 16.75
C VAL A 165 -20.14 -0.71 15.87
N GLY A 166 -20.43 0.27 15.02
CA GLY A 166 -21.43 0.16 13.97
C GLY A 166 -21.81 1.51 13.36
N PHE A 167 -22.73 1.45 12.39
CA PHE A 167 -23.21 2.59 11.62
C PHE A 167 -24.67 2.89 11.91
N VAL A 168 -25.01 4.17 11.96
CA VAL A 168 -26.40 4.64 12.02
C VAL A 168 -26.78 5.17 10.64
N PRO A 169 -27.72 4.51 9.93
CA PRO A 169 -28.07 4.91 8.56
C PRO A 169 -28.76 6.27 8.54
N VAL A 170 -28.53 7.04 7.48
CA VAL A 170 -29.17 8.35 7.26
C VAL A 170 -29.77 8.37 5.85
N SER A 171 -31.05 8.68 5.75
CA SER A 171 -31.76 8.69 4.46
C SER A 171 -31.17 9.72 3.48
N GLY A 172 -30.95 9.31 2.23
CA GLY A 172 -30.55 10.22 1.15
C GLY A 172 -29.21 9.90 0.49
N GLU A 173 -28.44 8.92 0.99
CA GLU A 173 -27.18 8.47 0.38
C GLU A 173 -27.27 7.00 -0.10
N LEU A 174 -26.51 6.65 -1.13
CA LEU A 174 -26.37 5.26 -1.57
C LEU A 174 -25.55 4.49 -0.54
N ARG A 175 -26.12 3.43 0.03
CA ARG A 175 -25.45 2.58 1.02
C ARG A 175 -24.18 1.96 0.43
N ALA A 176 -23.07 2.14 1.12
CA ALA A 176 -21.77 1.57 0.80
C ALA A 176 -21.19 0.68 1.91
N VAL A 177 -21.79 0.68 3.11
CA VAL A 177 -21.31 -0.11 4.27
C VAL A 177 -21.99 -1.48 4.39
N PRO A 178 -21.32 -2.50 4.97
CA PRO A 178 -21.89 -3.84 5.13
C PRO A 178 -23.16 -3.84 6.02
N PRO A 179 -24.25 -4.54 5.64
CA PRO A 179 -25.49 -4.59 6.42
C PRO A 179 -25.31 -5.10 7.85
N ALA A 180 -24.35 -6.01 8.06
CA ALA A 180 -24.07 -6.60 9.37
C ALA A 180 -23.52 -5.61 10.42
N MET A 181 -23.04 -4.43 9.99
CA MET A 181 -22.52 -3.40 10.87
C MET A 181 -23.52 -2.27 11.15
N LEU A 182 -24.74 -2.36 10.61
CA LEU A 182 -25.79 -1.39 10.89
C LEU A 182 -26.30 -1.57 12.32
N LEU A 183 -26.35 -0.48 13.08
CA LEU A 183 -26.93 -0.48 14.41
C LEU A 183 -28.46 -0.46 14.33
N PRO A 184 -29.15 -1.05 15.33
CA PRO A 184 -30.59 -1.01 15.42
C PRO A 184 -31.16 0.42 15.39
N ALA A 185 -32.21 0.66 14.60
CA ALA A 185 -32.86 1.96 14.47
C ALA A 185 -33.94 2.23 15.53
N ASP A 186 -34.12 1.31 16.48
CA ASP A 186 -35.14 1.33 17.53
C ASP A 186 -34.75 2.21 18.74
N LEU A 187 -33.47 2.60 18.84
CA LEU A 187 -32.93 3.35 19.97
C LEU A 187 -32.42 4.74 19.55
N PRO A 188 -32.59 5.77 20.40
CA PRO A 188 -31.93 7.07 20.20
C PRO A 188 -30.41 6.95 20.17
N LEU A 189 -29.72 7.82 19.42
CA LEU A 189 -28.26 7.78 19.25
C LEU A 189 -27.48 7.78 20.58
N LEU A 190 -27.92 8.55 21.59
CA LEU A 190 -27.28 8.57 22.90
C LEU A 190 -27.43 7.22 23.65
N ALA A 191 -28.58 6.56 23.51
CA ALA A 191 -28.80 5.24 24.09
C ALA A 191 -27.93 4.18 23.40
N LEU A 192 -27.77 4.27 22.08
CA LEU A 192 -26.83 3.43 21.32
C LEU A 192 -25.39 3.68 21.78
N ALA A 193 -24.97 4.95 21.90
CA ALA A 193 -23.63 5.30 22.36
C ALA A 193 -23.34 4.71 23.74
N ARG A 194 -24.29 4.75 24.68
CA ARG A 194 -24.14 4.12 26.00
C ARG A 194 -24.12 2.60 25.94
N ARG A 195 -25.05 1.98 25.19
CA ARG A 195 -25.16 0.52 25.04
C ARG A 195 -23.87 -0.10 24.50
N TYR A 196 -23.26 0.58 23.53
CA TYR A 196 -22.06 0.10 22.84
C TYR A 196 -20.76 0.65 23.42
N ALA A 197 -20.84 1.45 24.49
CA ALA A 197 -19.74 2.18 25.12
C ALA A 197 -18.92 2.98 24.09
N ALA A 198 -19.59 3.73 23.22
CA ALA A 198 -18.93 4.55 22.21
C ALA A 198 -18.24 5.76 22.87
N ASP A 199 -16.96 5.92 22.58
CA ASP A 199 -16.13 7.03 23.04
C ASP A 199 -16.29 8.26 22.16
N GLU A 200 -16.73 8.10 20.91
CA GLU A 200 -16.88 9.18 19.94
C GLU A 200 -17.89 8.84 18.82
N ILE A 201 -18.57 9.87 18.32
CA ILE A 201 -19.47 9.79 17.17
C ILE A 201 -18.85 10.55 15.98
N ILE A 202 -18.70 9.85 14.86
CA ILE A 202 -18.20 10.44 13.60
C ILE A 202 -19.36 10.68 12.64
N VAL A 203 -19.50 11.91 12.15
CA VAL A 203 -20.57 12.32 11.24
C VAL A 203 -20.03 12.39 9.80
N THR A 204 -20.56 11.53 8.93
CA THR A 204 -20.09 11.39 7.54
C THR A 204 -21.11 11.82 6.48
N VAL A 205 -22.25 12.38 6.91
CA VAL A 205 -23.31 12.82 6.01
C VAL A 205 -22.87 14.07 5.22
N GLY A 206 -22.90 13.97 3.89
CA GLY A 206 -22.51 15.06 2.98
C GLY A 206 -23.58 16.15 2.90
N ASP A 207 -24.84 15.74 2.73
CA ASP A 207 -25.99 16.65 2.67
C ASP A 207 -26.69 16.77 4.03
N ARG A 208 -26.37 17.84 4.75
CA ARG A 208 -26.96 18.17 6.06
C ARG A 208 -28.24 19.00 5.96
N ARG A 209 -28.68 19.34 4.75
CA ARG A 209 -29.88 20.18 4.50
C ARG A 209 -31.13 19.34 4.31
N ASN A 210 -30.98 18.06 3.99
CA ASN A 210 -32.08 17.12 4.00
C ASN A 210 -32.56 16.92 5.44
N GLY A 211 -33.88 16.99 5.66
CA GLY A 211 -34.50 16.84 6.98
C GLY A 211 -34.24 15.50 7.69
N ALA A 212 -33.52 14.58 7.05
CA ALA A 212 -33.04 13.33 7.60
C ALA A 212 -31.79 13.46 8.49
N PHE A 213 -31.11 14.62 8.49
CA PHE A 213 -29.91 14.81 9.32
C PHE A 213 -30.26 14.95 10.82
N PRO A 214 -29.78 14.05 11.72
CA PRO A 214 -30.29 13.94 13.08
C PRO A 214 -29.64 14.95 14.06
N VAL A 215 -29.78 16.25 13.80
CA VAL A 215 -29.16 17.33 14.59
C VAL A 215 -29.45 17.21 16.08
N ARG A 216 -30.72 16.97 16.46
CA ARG A 216 -31.14 16.88 17.86
C ARG A 216 -30.44 15.73 18.59
N GLN A 217 -30.36 14.56 17.96
CA GLN A 217 -29.72 13.39 18.56
C GLN A 217 -28.20 13.57 18.71
N LEU A 218 -27.55 14.23 17.73
CA LEU A 218 -26.14 14.59 17.82
C LEU A 218 -25.89 15.58 18.97
N LEU A 219 -26.77 16.58 19.14
CA LEU A 219 -26.67 17.52 20.25
C LEU A 219 -26.86 16.84 21.61
N GLU A 220 -27.82 15.92 21.72
CA GLU A 220 -28.03 15.10 22.92
C GLU A 220 -26.79 14.26 23.26
N CYS A 221 -26.09 13.73 22.26
CA CYS A 221 -24.82 13.02 22.47
C CYS A 221 -23.72 13.95 23.00
N ALA A 222 -23.55 15.12 22.38
CA ALA A 222 -22.56 16.10 22.79
C ALA A 222 -22.80 16.59 24.23
N LEU A 223 -24.05 16.92 24.58
CA LEU A 223 -24.45 17.30 25.94
C LEU A 223 -24.34 16.13 26.93
N GLY A 224 -24.53 14.90 26.44
CA GLY A 224 -24.39 13.66 27.19
C GLY A 224 -22.95 13.20 27.41
N GLY A 225 -21.95 13.98 26.97
CA GLY A 225 -20.52 13.71 27.16
C GLY A 225 -19.88 12.85 26.08
N VAL A 226 -20.60 12.50 25.01
CA VAL A 226 -20.06 11.75 23.87
C VAL A 226 -19.66 12.76 22.78
N PRO A 227 -18.35 12.96 22.50
CA PRO A 227 -17.89 13.91 21.51
C PRO A 227 -18.42 13.56 20.11
N VAL A 228 -18.85 14.59 19.39
CA VAL A 228 -19.34 14.50 18.01
C VAL A 228 -18.36 15.21 17.08
N THR A 229 -17.81 14.49 16.13
CA THR A 229 -16.76 14.97 15.22
C THR A 229 -17.19 14.75 13.78
N ASP A 230 -16.94 15.71 12.89
CA ASP A 230 -17.19 15.54 11.47
C ASP A 230 -16.07 14.76 10.77
N ALA A 231 -16.38 14.15 9.62
CA ALA A 231 -15.41 13.38 8.85
C ALA A 231 -14.14 14.17 8.49
N ALA A 232 -14.23 15.45 8.10
CA ALA A 232 -13.06 16.22 7.71
C ALA A 232 -12.12 16.44 8.91
N THR A 233 -12.66 16.75 10.08
CA THR A 233 -11.90 16.82 11.34
C THR A 233 -11.31 15.46 11.71
N PHE A 234 -12.04 14.35 11.52
CA PHE A 234 -11.53 13.00 11.78
C PHE A 234 -10.33 12.65 10.87
N PHE A 235 -10.41 12.93 9.56
CA PHE A 235 -9.30 12.73 8.62
C PHE A 235 -8.11 13.65 8.92
N GLU A 236 -8.34 14.91 9.29
CA GLU A 236 -7.27 15.84 9.68
C GLU A 236 -6.59 15.36 10.96
N ARG A 237 -7.36 14.87 11.92
CA ARG A 237 -6.84 14.35 13.18
C ARG A 237 -6.02 13.08 12.95
N GLU A 238 -6.60 12.05 12.34
CA GLU A 238 -5.97 10.72 12.28
C GLU A 238 -4.98 10.55 11.13
N ALA A 239 -5.27 11.09 9.94
CA ALA A 239 -4.39 10.98 8.77
C ALA A 239 -3.49 12.21 8.57
N CYS A 240 -3.74 13.31 9.30
CA CYS A 240 -3.19 14.65 9.00
C CYS A 240 -3.40 15.04 7.53
N GLN A 241 -4.56 14.64 6.98
CA GLN A 241 -4.95 14.89 5.60
C GLN A 241 -6.27 15.66 5.60
N ILE A 242 -6.37 16.63 4.70
CA ILE A 242 -7.62 17.36 4.47
C ILE A 242 -8.28 16.76 3.25
N ARG A 243 -9.51 16.25 3.41
CA ARG A 243 -10.32 15.74 2.30
C ARG A 243 -10.99 16.88 1.56
N VAL A 244 -10.48 17.19 0.37
CA VAL A 244 -10.95 18.32 -0.44
C VAL A 244 -12.40 18.15 -0.87
N ASP A 245 -12.85 16.91 -1.10
CA ASP A 245 -14.23 16.61 -1.51
C ASP A 245 -15.24 16.79 -0.38
N SER A 246 -14.78 16.78 0.88
CA SER A 246 -15.61 16.96 2.08
C SER A 246 -15.45 18.34 2.72
N LEU A 247 -14.64 19.23 2.12
CA LEU A 247 -14.38 20.58 2.64
C LEU A 247 -15.58 21.49 2.42
N GLN A 248 -16.25 21.85 3.51
CA GLN A 248 -17.27 22.91 3.48
C GLN A 248 -16.62 24.30 3.64
N PRO A 249 -17.19 25.36 3.03
CA PRO A 249 -16.70 26.73 3.21
C PRO A 249 -16.58 27.15 4.68
N SER A 250 -17.51 26.72 5.52
CA SER A 250 -17.53 26.98 6.97
C SER A 250 -16.27 26.45 7.66
N TYR A 251 -15.78 25.27 7.27
CA TYR A 251 -14.55 24.70 7.81
C TYR A 251 -13.34 25.62 7.56
N LEU A 252 -13.23 26.17 6.34
CA LEU A 252 -12.14 27.08 5.98
C LEU A 252 -12.23 28.42 6.74
N ILE A 253 -13.45 28.94 6.93
CA ILE A 253 -13.66 30.24 7.58
C ILE A 253 -13.48 30.16 9.10
N PHE A 254 -14.00 29.10 9.73
CA PHE A 254 -14.05 28.97 11.20
C PHE A 254 -12.97 28.04 11.78
N GLY A 255 -12.20 27.33 10.95
CA GLY A 255 -11.20 26.34 11.39
C GLY A 255 -9.99 26.91 12.15
N GLY A 256 -9.84 28.25 12.22
CA GLY A 256 -8.77 28.93 12.96
C GLY A 256 -7.36 28.84 12.35
N GLY A 257 -7.18 28.09 11.26
CA GLY A 257 -5.88 27.85 10.63
C GLY A 257 -5.34 28.98 9.73
N PHE A 258 -6.14 30.01 9.46
CA PHE A 258 -5.78 31.10 8.53
C PHE A 258 -5.31 32.38 9.22
N ASP A 259 -4.95 32.32 10.51
CA ASP A 259 -4.43 33.49 11.21
C ASP A 259 -3.10 33.98 10.58
N GLN A 260 -3.16 35.18 10.01
CA GLN A 260 -2.04 35.93 9.45
C GLN A 260 -1.73 37.19 10.28
N SER A 261 -1.82 37.07 11.61
CA SER A 261 -1.42 38.12 12.54
C SER A 261 -0.06 38.73 12.18
N VAL A 262 0.05 40.04 12.38
CA VAL A 262 1.25 40.81 12.03
C VAL A 262 2.49 40.26 12.73
N THR A 263 2.35 39.84 14.00
CA THR A 263 3.40 39.20 14.78
C THR A 263 3.89 37.92 14.14
N ARG A 264 2.97 37.01 13.76
CA ARG A 264 3.31 35.76 13.07
C ARG A 264 4.00 36.02 11.73
N ALA A 265 3.49 36.96 10.95
CA ALA A 265 4.08 37.35 9.67
C ALA A 265 5.49 37.95 9.86
N ALA A 266 5.70 38.77 10.89
CA ALA A 266 6.98 39.37 11.22
C ALA A 266 8.02 38.33 11.67
N VAL A 267 7.66 37.45 12.61
CA VAL A 267 8.50 36.34 13.07
C VAL A 267 8.90 35.45 11.89
N LYS A 268 7.93 35.08 11.05
CA LYS A 268 8.18 34.26 9.87
C LYS A 268 9.12 34.95 8.88
N ARG A 269 8.97 36.27 8.70
CA ARG A 269 9.82 37.06 7.81
C ARG A 269 11.26 37.19 8.34
N LEU A 270 11.43 37.41 9.64
CA LEU A 270 12.73 37.45 10.29
C LEU A 270 13.47 36.12 10.13
N PHE A 271 12.76 35.00 10.36
CA PHE A 271 13.29 33.66 10.10
C PHE A 271 13.73 33.49 8.65
N ASP A 272 12.87 33.84 7.67
CA ASP A 272 13.22 33.70 6.25
C ASP A 272 14.45 34.54 5.88
N LEU A 273 14.57 35.76 6.40
CA LEU A 273 15.70 36.65 6.11
C LEU A 273 17.01 36.12 6.69
N THR A 274 16.99 35.76 7.97
CA THR A 274 18.18 35.23 8.69
C THR A 274 18.64 33.89 8.11
N ALA A 275 17.72 32.95 7.90
CA ALA A 275 18.03 31.65 7.33
C ALA A 275 18.53 31.76 5.88
N SER A 276 17.95 32.65 5.06
CA SER A 276 18.37 32.78 3.65
C SER A 276 19.72 33.47 3.52
N ALA A 277 20.02 34.44 4.38
CA ALA A 277 21.34 35.05 4.45
C ALA A 277 22.41 34.05 4.90
N ALA A 278 22.17 33.31 5.99
CA ALA A 278 23.12 32.32 6.52
C ALA A 278 23.36 31.16 5.55
N ILE A 279 22.29 30.53 5.06
CA ILE A 279 22.40 29.41 4.11
C ILE A 279 22.96 29.89 2.78
N GLY A 280 22.55 31.06 2.29
CA GLY A 280 23.10 31.65 1.06
C GLY A 280 24.61 31.90 1.14
N LEU A 281 25.10 32.44 2.26
CA LEU A 281 26.52 32.65 2.48
C LEU A 281 27.29 31.33 2.52
N ILE A 282 26.82 30.35 3.29
CA ILE A 282 27.44 29.01 3.40
C ILE A 282 27.42 28.29 2.05
N ALA A 283 26.35 28.45 1.27
CA ALA A 283 26.19 27.82 -0.03
C ALA A 283 26.96 28.51 -1.16
N THR A 284 27.52 29.70 -0.94
CA THR A 284 28.18 30.51 -1.99
C THR A 284 29.32 29.76 -2.69
N PRO A 285 30.24 29.05 -2.01
CA PRO A 285 31.29 28.28 -2.69
C PRO A 285 30.72 27.19 -3.61
N VAL A 286 29.67 26.49 -3.16
CA VAL A 286 28.98 25.46 -3.96
C VAL A 286 28.26 26.07 -5.15
N MET A 287 27.63 27.23 -4.97
CA MET A 287 26.96 27.99 -6.03
C MET A 287 27.94 28.48 -7.10
N LEU A 288 29.12 28.98 -6.71
CA LEU A 288 30.18 29.41 -7.63
C LEU A 288 30.76 28.22 -8.41
N ALA A 289 31.09 27.12 -7.73
CA ALA A 289 31.55 25.90 -8.37
C ALA A 289 30.52 25.35 -9.38
N THR A 290 29.24 25.38 -9.00
CA THR A 290 28.13 24.96 -9.87
C THR A 290 27.99 25.88 -11.08
N ALA A 291 28.11 27.20 -10.89
CA ALA A 291 28.06 28.17 -11.98
C ALA A 291 29.18 27.95 -13.01
N LEU A 292 30.41 27.71 -12.53
CA LEU A 292 31.55 27.36 -13.38
C LEU A 292 31.32 26.04 -14.12
N ALA A 293 30.86 25.00 -13.41
CA ALA A 293 30.58 23.70 -14.01
C ALA A 293 29.53 23.79 -15.14
N ILE A 294 28.45 24.55 -14.93
CA ILE A 294 27.44 24.80 -15.96
C ILE A 294 28.03 25.54 -17.17
N LYS A 295 28.91 26.51 -16.92
CA LYS A 295 29.54 27.28 -17.99
C LYS A 295 30.53 26.43 -18.79
N MET A 296 31.21 25.49 -18.15
CA MET A 296 32.13 24.53 -18.79
C MET A 296 31.41 23.39 -19.53
N ASP A 297 30.18 23.03 -19.15
CA ASP A 297 29.45 21.90 -19.75
C ASP A 297 28.95 22.23 -21.18
N ASP A 298 28.26 23.35 -21.38
CA ASP A 298 27.71 23.73 -22.70
C ASP A 298 27.74 25.25 -22.99
N GLY A 299 28.40 26.06 -22.14
CA GLY A 299 28.57 27.50 -22.36
C GLY A 299 27.32 28.37 -22.18
N GLY A 300 26.14 27.79 -21.93
CA GLY A 300 24.87 28.51 -21.80
C GLY A 300 24.73 29.38 -20.53
N PRO A 301 23.60 30.07 -20.33
CA PRO A 301 23.37 30.93 -19.16
C PRO A 301 23.34 30.11 -17.86
N VAL A 302 23.97 30.61 -16.80
CA VAL A 302 24.05 29.89 -15.51
C VAL A 302 22.68 29.76 -14.84
N PHE A 303 21.89 30.84 -14.88
CA PHE A 303 20.60 30.90 -14.21
C PHE A 303 19.46 30.64 -15.19
N PHE A 304 18.48 29.86 -14.71
CA PHE A 304 17.19 29.66 -15.34
C PHE A 304 16.13 30.40 -14.52
N ARG A 305 15.25 31.14 -15.21
CA ARG A 305 14.14 31.87 -14.60
C ARG A 305 12.83 31.28 -15.13
N GLN A 306 11.89 31.03 -14.23
CA GLN A 306 10.60 30.45 -14.60
C GLN A 306 9.45 31.16 -13.89
N GLU A 307 8.39 31.45 -14.64
CA GLU A 307 7.17 32.02 -14.08
C GLU A 307 6.41 31.01 -13.21
N ARG A 308 6.05 31.47 -12.01
CA ARG A 308 5.35 30.70 -11.01
C ARG A 308 4.30 31.55 -10.30
N VAL A 309 3.26 30.92 -9.78
CA VAL A 309 2.22 31.61 -9.02
C VAL A 309 2.60 31.65 -7.55
N GLY A 310 2.65 32.85 -6.97
CA GLY A 310 2.98 33.12 -5.59
C GLY A 310 1.79 33.70 -4.81
N ARG A 311 2.11 34.42 -3.72
CA ARG A 311 1.10 34.95 -2.79
C ARG A 311 0.12 35.89 -3.50
N GLY A 312 -1.17 35.75 -3.21
CA GLY A 312 -2.25 36.55 -3.81
C GLY A 312 -2.46 36.28 -5.30
N ASN A 313 -2.11 35.09 -5.78
CA ASN A 313 -2.09 34.72 -7.20
C ASN A 313 -1.14 35.58 -8.07
N ARG A 314 -0.21 36.30 -7.46
CA ARG A 314 0.77 37.12 -8.20
C ARG A 314 1.83 36.24 -8.83
N VAL A 315 2.12 36.47 -10.11
CA VAL A 315 3.18 35.76 -10.81
C VAL A 315 4.54 36.34 -10.40
N PHE A 316 5.52 35.47 -10.16
CA PHE A 316 6.90 35.85 -9.90
C PHE A 316 7.85 34.89 -10.62
N HIS A 317 9.12 35.29 -10.73
CA HIS A 317 10.15 34.48 -11.35
C HIS A 317 10.94 33.71 -10.30
N VAL A 318 10.81 32.38 -10.30
CA VAL A 318 11.68 31.51 -9.50
C VAL A 318 13.05 31.42 -10.16
N LEU A 319 14.12 31.57 -9.37
CA LEU A 319 15.50 31.47 -9.83
C LEU A 319 16.05 30.07 -9.54
N LYS A 320 16.61 29.42 -10.56
CA LYS A 320 17.29 28.13 -10.42
C LYS A 320 18.61 28.13 -11.17
N PHE A 321 19.48 27.18 -10.88
CA PHE A 321 20.55 26.86 -11.81
C PHE A 321 19.98 26.14 -13.02
N ARG A 322 20.54 26.45 -14.19
CA ARG A 322 20.15 25.77 -15.41
C ARG A 322 20.62 24.32 -15.36
N SER A 323 19.67 23.41 -15.37
CA SER A 323 19.90 21.96 -15.39
C SER A 323 19.46 21.29 -16.70
N MET A 324 18.91 22.07 -17.64
CA MET A 324 18.40 21.60 -18.93
C MET A 324 18.95 22.47 -20.07
N ARG A 325 18.94 21.92 -21.29
CA ARG A 325 19.37 22.64 -22.49
C ARG A 325 18.51 23.90 -22.74
N PRO A 326 19.05 24.97 -23.34
CA PRO A 326 18.30 26.20 -23.59
C PRO A 326 17.05 26.02 -24.49
N ASP A 327 17.05 24.99 -25.33
CA ASP A 327 15.98 24.63 -26.26
C ASP A 327 14.98 23.61 -25.69
N ALA A 328 15.05 23.31 -24.39
CA ALA A 328 14.24 22.28 -23.73
C ALA A 328 12.71 22.47 -23.83
N GLU A 329 12.24 23.67 -24.15
CA GLU A 329 10.81 23.99 -24.38
C GLU A 329 10.63 24.81 -25.68
N ARG A 330 11.35 24.46 -26.76
CA ARG A 330 11.25 25.13 -28.08
C ARG A 330 9.81 25.23 -28.62
N ASP A 331 8.98 24.24 -28.28
CA ASP A 331 7.58 24.09 -28.70
C ASP A 331 6.62 25.05 -27.97
N GLY A 332 7.11 25.86 -27.01
CA GLY A 332 6.32 26.82 -26.24
C GLY A 332 5.36 26.20 -25.21
N GLN A 333 5.27 24.88 -25.11
CA GLN A 333 4.39 24.20 -24.18
C GLN A 333 5.08 23.78 -22.86
N PRO A 334 4.55 24.20 -21.70
CA PRO A 334 4.99 23.76 -20.39
C PRO A 334 4.92 22.23 -20.21
N ARG A 335 6.05 21.54 -20.03
CA ARG A 335 6.05 20.11 -19.70
C ARG A 335 6.57 19.86 -18.28
N TRP A 336 6.11 18.79 -17.66
CA TRP A 336 6.76 18.25 -16.46
C TRP A 336 8.07 17.58 -16.86
N ALA A 337 9.06 17.63 -15.97
CA ALA A 337 10.33 16.95 -16.19
C ALA A 337 10.17 15.48 -15.75
N SER A 338 10.46 14.53 -16.64
CA SER A 338 10.42 13.10 -16.36
C SER A 338 11.75 12.60 -15.78
N GLU A 339 11.76 11.40 -15.23
CA GLU A 339 12.98 10.72 -14.80
C GLU A 339 13.80 10.31 -16.04
N GLY A 340 15.10 10.65 -16.06
CA GLY A 340 15.96 10.41 -17.22
C GLY A 340 15.71 11.33 -18.43
N ASP A 341 15.03 12.47 -18.23
CA ASP A 341 14.68 13.42 -19.31
C ASP A 341 15.90 13.79 -20.19
N PRO A 342 15.84 13.55 -21.52
CA PRO A 342 16.97 13.77 -22.44
C PRO A 342 17.39 15.25 -22.56
N ARG A 343 16.54 16.17 -22.08
CA ARG A 343 16.82 17.61 -22.06
C ARG A 343 17.77 18.01 -20.93
N VAL A 344 18.02 17.14 -19.97
CA VAL A 344 18.88 17.40 -18.81
C VAL A 344 20.36 17.34 -19.22
N THR A 345 21.14 18.36 -18.83
CA THR A 345 22.58 18.40 -19.11
C THR A 345 23.35 17.44 -18.20
N ARG A 346 24.63 17.17 -18.50
CA ARG A 346 25.43 16.23 -17.70
C ARG A 346 25.64 16.77 -16.28
N VAL A 347 25.98 18.05 -16.15
CA VAL A 347 26.03 18.73 -14.83
C VAL A 347 24.63 18.84 -14.23
N GLY A 348 23.62 19.11 -15.07
CA GLY A 348 22.21 19.19 -14.71
C GLY A 348 21.69 17.96 -13.96
N ARG A 349 22.14 16.77 -14.36
CA ARG A 349 21.78 15.49 -13.74
C ARG A 349 22.17 15.45 -12.26
N TRP A 350 23.41 15.82 -11.94
CA TRP A 350 23.94 15.81 -10.59
C TRP A 350 23.29 16.88 -9.71
N ILE A 351 23.19 18.11 -10.20
CA ILE A 351 22.65 19.22 -9.38
C ILE A 351 21.16 19.05 -9.06
N ARG A 352 20.39 18.34 -9.90
CA ARG A 352 18.98 18.01 -9.64
C ARG A 352 18.82 16.88 -8.62
N GLN A 353 19.70 15.89 -8.65
CA GLN A 353 19.74 14.79 -7.68
C GLN A 353 20.03 15.32 -6.28
N LEU A 354 21.04 16.20 -6.17
CA LEU A 354 21.45 16.83 -4.90
C LEU A 354 20.62 18.07 -4.53
N ARG A 355 19.65 18.48 -5.34
CA ARG A 355 18.84 19.71 -5.17
C ARG A 355 19.65 21.01 -5.09
N ILE A 356 20.90 20.98 -5.55
CA ILE A 356 21.77 22.14 -5.70
C ILE A 356 21.16 23.14 -6.68
N ASP A 357 20.38 22.66 -7.67
CA ASP A 357 19.70 23.50 -8.65
C ASP A 357 18.73 24.52 -8.05
N GLU A 358 18.25 24.28 -6.84
CA GLU A 358 17.31 25.15 -6.12
C GLU A 358 17.98 26.18 -5.20
N LEU A 359 19.29 26.10 -4.97
CA LEU A 359 20.02 27.05 -4.11
C LEU A 359 19.84 28.53 -4.51
N PRO A 360 19.77 28.91 -5.81
CA PRO A 360 19.51 30.31 -6.18
C PRO A 360 18.17 30.86 -5.66
N GLN A 361 17.22 30.00 -5.29
CA GLN A 361 15.95 30.41 -4.68
C GLN A 361 16.12 31.09 -3.32
N MET A 362 17.29 30.96 -2.66
CA MET A 362 17.63 31.76 -1.47
C MET A 362 17.44 33.26 -1.72
N LEU A 363 17.76 33.73 -2.93
CA LEU A 363 17.57 35.13 -3.31
C LEU A 363 16.08 35.49 -3.42
N ASN A 364 15.22 34.58 -3.87
CA ASN A 364 13.77 34.78 -3.87
C ASN A 364 13.21 34.86 -2.45
N VAL A 365 13.72 34.04 -1.53
CA VAL A 365 13.35 34.10 -0.11
C VAL A 365 13.81 35.42 0.51
N PHE A 366 15.05 35.83 0.26
CA PHE A 366 15.59 37.09 0.74
C PHE A 366 14.79 38.30 0.22
N ARG A 367 14.45 38.34 -1.07
CA ARG A 367 13.58 39.38 -1.68
C ARG A 367 12.15 39.36 -1.15
N GLY A 368 11.71 38.22 -0.64
CA GLY A 368 10.39 38.04 -0.04
C GLY A 368 9.30 37.58 -1.00
N ASP A 369 9.67 37.13 -2.22
CA ASP A 369 8.77 36.46 -3.16
C ASP A 369 8.39 35.06 -2.65
N MET A 370 9.34 34.40 -1.98
CA MET A 370 9.22 33.05 -1.42
C MET A 370 9.50 33.04 0.09
N SER A 371 9.29 31.87 0.68
CA SER A 371 9.58 31.48 2.05
C SER A 371 10.38 30.17 2.01
N PHE A 372 11.11 29.82 3.08
CA PHE A 372 11.68 28.46 3.17
C PHE A 372 10.60 27.39 3.19
N VAL A 373 9.61 27.59 4.07
CA VAL A 373 8.50 26.66 4.29
C VAL A 373 7.21 27.31 3.79
N GLY A 374 6.54 26.65 2.85
CA GLY A 374 5.28 27.09 2.27
C GLY A 374 4.82 26.15 1.14
N PRO A 375 3.65 26.37 0.54
CA PRO A 375 3.19 25.56 -0.59
C PRO A 375 4.16 25.73 -1.76
N ARG A 376 4.62 24.63 -2.36
CA ARG A 376 5.49 24.72 -3.54
C ARG A 376 4.77 25.49 -4.65
N PRO A 377 5.43 26.45 -5.32
CA PRO A 377 4.78 27.26 -6.33
C PRO A 377 4.65 26.51 -7.66
N GLU A 378 3.43 26.49 -8.22
CA GLU A 378 3.16 25.85 -9.52
C GLU A 378 3.23 26.83 -10.69
N ARG A 379 3.47 26.33 -11.90
CA ARG A 379 3.44 27.16 -13.12
C ARG A 379 2.03 27.68 -13.35
N ALA A 380 1.90 28.93 -13.78
CA ALA A 380 0.60 29.56 -14.03
C ALA A 380 -0.29 28.74 -14.97
N TYR A 381 0.31 28.08 -15.97
CA TYR A 381 -0.39 27.15 -16.87
C TYR A 381 -1.08 26.00 -16.13
N PHE A 382 -0.38 25.28 -15.26
CA PHE A 382 -0.95 24.18 -14.48
C PHE A 382 -1.94 24.67 -13.43
N VAL A 383 -1.70 25.83 -12.82
CA VAL A 383 -2.63 26.43 -11.87
C VAL A 383 -4.01 26.67 -12.49
N LYS A 384 -4.08 27.10 -13.76
CA LYS A 384 -5.36 27.26 -14.47
C LYS A 384 -6.13 25.94 -14.57
N GLN A 385 -5.45 24.84 -14.89
CA GLN A 385 -6.06 23.50 -14.99
C GLN A 385 -6.46 22.95 -13.62
N LEU A 386 -5.59 23.09 -12.62
CA LEU A 386 -5.82 22.59 -11.27
C LEU A 386 -6.98 23.32 -10.58
N ARG A 387 -7.13 24.62 -10.81
CA ARG A 387 -8.27 25.41 -10.32
C ARG A 387 -9.62 24.89 -10.84
N GLN A 388 -9.67 24.33 -12.05
CA GLN A 388 -10.91 23.80 -12.63
C GLN A 388 -11.27 22.43 -12.04
N ARG A 389 -10.29 21.67 -11.55
CA ARG A 389 -10.47 20.28 -11.09
C ARG A 389 -10.51 20.13 -9.57
N ILE A 390 -9.93 21.07 -8.83
CA ILE A 390 -9.76 20.97 -7.38
C ILE A 390 -10.43 22.19 -6.73
N ALA A 391 -11.48 21.93 -5.96
CA ALA A 391 -12.16 22.97 -5.18
C ALA A 391 -11.17 23.67 -4.25
N TYR A 392 -11.29 25.00 -4.12
CA TYR A 392 -10.45 25.83 -3.25
C TYR A 392 -8.94 25.77 -3.53
N TYR A 393 -8.50 25.29 -4.70
CA TYR A 393 -7.07 25.17 -5.03
C TYR A 393 -6.28 26.47 -4.80
N ASN A 394 -6.87 27.62 -5.08
CA ASN A 394 -6.22 28.94 -4.93
C ASN A 394 -5.98 29.37 -3.48
N VAL A 395 -6.63 28.76 -2.49
CA VAL A 395 -6.45 29.12 -1.07
C VAL A 395 -4.98 28.96 -0.65
N ARG A 396 -4.25 28.03 -1.25
CA ARG A 396 -2.80 27.86 -1.03
C ARG A 396 -1.97 29.10 -1.39
N HIS A 397 -2.46 29.95 -2.30
CA HIS A 397 -1.81 31.20 -2.66
C HIS A 397 -2.09 32.32 -1.65
N GLY A 398 -2.83 32.07 -0.56
CA GLY A 398 -3.02 33.04 0.53
C GLY A 398 -1.75 33.35 1.32
N ILE A 399 -0.73 32.48 1.23
CA ILE A 399 0.57 32.64 1.88
C ILE A 399 1.72 32.62 0.87
N LYS A 400 2.93 32.98 1.30
CA LYS A 400 4.11 32.92 0.44
C LYS A 400 4.42 31.47 0.05
N PRO A 401 4.76 31.22 -1.22
CA PRO A 401 5.19 29.90 -1.64
C PRO A 401 6.52 29.50 -0.98
N GLY A 402 6.71 28.20 -0.81
CA GLY A 402 7.89 27.62 -0.17
C GLY A 402 8.91 27.06 -1.17
N ILE A 403 10.18 27.03 -0.80
CA ILE A 403 11.17 26.15 -1.43
C ILE A 403 10.80 24.69 -1.15
N THR A 404 10.50 24.41 0.13
CA THR A 404 9.91 23.16 0.59
C THR A 404 8.50 23.39 1.15
N GLY A 405 7.67 22.36 1.11
CA GLY A 405 6.30 22.38 1.62
C GLY A 405 5.85 21.04 2.18
N LEU A 406 4.79 21.05 2.98
CA LEU A 406 4.28 19.86 3.66
C LEU A 406 4.02 18.69 2.70
N ALA A 407 3.48 18.96 1.51
CA ALA A 407 3.25 17.94 0.49
C ALA A 407 4.56 17.28 -0.01
N GLN A 408 5.66 18.03 -0.11
CA GLN A 408 6.96 17.49 -0.56
C GLN A 408 7.63 16.63 0.51
N VAL A 409 7.32 16.89 1.80
CA VAL A 409 7.86 16.13 2.92
C VAL A 409 7.05 14.86 3.16
N ARG A 410 5.71 14.94 3.10
CA ARG A 410 4.82 13.80 3.41
C ARG A 410 4.64 12.81 2.27
N TYR A 411 4.87 13.21 1.01
CA TYR A 411 4.70 12.34 -0.14
C TYR A 411 6.02 12.21 -0.89
N ARG A 412 6.50 10.97 -1.06
CA ARG A 412 7.57 10.68 -2.02
C ARG A 412 7.10 11.10 -3.41
N TYR A 413 8.04 11.62 -4.20
CA TYR A 413 7.83 11.95 -5.61
C TYR A 413 7.37 10.67 -6.35
N GLY A 414 6.06 10.46 -6.47
CA GLY A 414 5.44 9.70 -7.55
C GLY A 414 5.04 10.73 -8.59
N ALA A 415 5.82 10.80 -9.67
CA ALA A 415 6.51 12.00 -10.08
C ALA A 415 6.07 12.56 -11.43
N SER A 416 5.04 12.00 -12.07
CA SER A 416 4.49 12.52 -13.33
C SER A 416 3.16 11.86 -13.71
N VAL A 417 2.53 12.31 -14.80
CA VAL A 417 1.36 11.63 -15.39
C VAL A 417 1.74 10.20 -15.78
N GLU A 418 2.96 9.98 -16.27
CA GLU A 418 3.46 8.67 -16.69
C GLU A 418 3.57 7.68 -15.52
N ASP A 419 3.91 8.13 -14.31
CA ASP A 419 3.89 7.27 -13.13
C ASP A 419 2.47 6.89 -12.71
N ALA A 420 1.51 7.81 -12.86
CA ALA A 420 0.11 7.48 -12.65
C ALA A 420 -0.39 6.49 -13.72
N VAL A 421 -0.01 6.69 -14.99
CA VAL A 421 -0.33 5.79 -16.11
C VAL A 421 0.29 4.41 -15.90
N ARG A 422 1.56 4.32 -15.49
CA ARG A 422 2.23 3.04 -15.22
C ARG A 422 1.60 2.29 -14.06
N LYS A 423 1.26 2.98 -12.96
CA LYS A 423 0.51 2.38 -11.85
C LYS A 423 -0.86 1.84 -12.30
N VAL A 424 -1.57 2.61 -13.13
CA VAL A 424 -2.85 2.17 -13.70
C VAL A 424 -2.64 0.99 -14.66
N ALA A 425 -1.59 0.98 -15.47
CA ALA A 425 -1.28 -0.12 -16.39
C ALA A 425 -0.90 -1.43 -15.66
N GLU A 426 -0.05 -1.34 -14.64
CA GLU A 426 0.31 -2.47 -13.77
C GLU A 426 -0.92 -2.98 -13.02
N ALA A 427 -1.74 -2.09 -12.44
CA ALA A 427 -2.99 -2.46 -11.80
C ALA A 427 -3.97 -3.10 -12.79
N ALA A 428 -4.12 -2.55 -14.01
CA ALA A 428 -4.98 -3.09 -15.04
C ALA A 428 -4.55 -4.52 -15.43
N LYS A 429 -3.24 -4.77 -15.52
CA LYS A 429 -2.74 -6.11 -15.83
C LYS A 429 -3.09 -7.13 -14.75
N VAL A 430 -2.89 -6.75 -13.49
CA VAL A 430 -3.22 -7.59 -12.33
C VAL A 430 -4.74 -7.80 -12.22
N ILE A 431 -5.55 -6.77 -12.50
CA ILE A 431 -7.02 -6.87 -12.54
C ILE A 431 -7.49 -7.82 -13.63
N GLU A 432 -6.96 -7.72 -14.85
CA GLU A 432 -7.30 -8.63 -15.97
C GLU A 432 -7.07 -10.09 -15.57
N ASN A 433 -5.91 -10.40 -15.00
CA ASN A 433 -5.56 -11.76 -14.57
C ASN A 433 -6.40 -12.22 -13.36
N THR A 434 -6.68 -11.33 -12.42
CA THR A 434 -7.55 -11.62 -11.27
C THR A 434 -9.00 -11.88 -11.69
N GLN A 435 -9.53 -11.10 -12.63
CA GLN A 435 -10.87 -11.32 -13.18
C GLN A 435 -10.95 -12.66 -13.91
N ARG A 436 -9.94 -13.01 -14.71
CA ARG A 436 -9.88 -14.30 -15.39
C ARG A 436 -9.80 -15.46 -14.40
N ASP A 437 -8.98 -15.33 -13.36
CA ASP A 437 -8.87 -16.32 -12.28
C ASP A 437 -10.21 -16.55 -11.57
N LEU A 438 -10.90 -15.46 -11.18
CA LEU A 438 -12.20 -15.52 -10.52
C LEU A 438 -13.29 -16.11 -11.41
N ASN A 439 -13.31 -15.78 -12.71
CA ASN A 439 -14.28 -16.35 -13.63
C ASN A 439 -14.04 -17.85 -13.83
N ILE A 440 -12.78 -18.30 -13.89
CA ILE A 440 -12.48 -19.75 -13.93
C ILE A 440 -12.85 -20.40 -12.60
N ALA A 441 -12.60 -19.75 -11.46
CA ALA A 441 -13.01 -20.25 -10.15
C ALA A 441 -14.53 -20.45 -10.06
N LEU A 442 -15.31 -19.51 -10.59
CA LEU A 442 -16.76 -19.66 -10.68
C LEU A 442 -17.15 -20.85 -11.55
N MET A 443 -16.52 -21.03 -12.72
CA MET A 443 -16.81 -22.20 -13.59
C MET A 443 -16.43 -23.51 -12.89
N ASN A 444 -15.31 -23.54 -12.17
CA ASN A 444 -14.86 -24.67 -11.38
C ASN A 444 -15.84 -25.00 -10.24
N GLU A 445 -16.32 -24.00 -9.51
CA GLU A 445 -17.31 -24.18 -8.45
C GLU A 445 -18.64 -24.70 -9.01
N LEU A 446 -19.10 -24.15 -10.14
CA LEU A 446 -20.28 -24.64 -10.84
C LEU A 446 -20.11 -26.08 -11.32
N ALA A 447 -18.95 -26.45 -11.87
CA ALA A 447 -18.65 -27.82 -12.27
C ALA A 447 -18.72 -28.79 -11.08
N ILE A 448 -18.20 -28.40 -9.91
CA ILE A 448 -18.32 -29.19 -8.68
C ILE A 448 -19.79 -29.33 -8.25
N ILE A 449 -20.59 -28.27 -8.38
CA ILE A 449 -22.03 -28.31 -8.04
C ILE A 449 -22.78 -29.22 -9.03
N PHE A 450 -22.54 -29.08 -10.33
CA PHE A 450 -23.19 -29.88 -11.36
C PHE A 450 -22.81 -31.36 -11.25
N ASP A 451 -21.55 -31.70 -10.92
CA ASP A 451 -21.14 -33.07 -10.63
C ASP A 451 -21.93 -33.68 -9.45
N ARG A 452 -22.21 -32.89 -8.41
CA ARG A 452 -23.05 -33.33 -7.27
C ARG A 452 -24.53 -33.48 -7.64
N LEU A 453 -24.98 -32.76 -8.65
CA LEU A 453 -26.35 -32.82 -9.18
C LEU A 453 -26.51 -33.87 -10.28
N ASP A 454 -25.43 -34.54 -10.69
CA ASP A 454 -25.39 -35.46 -11.83
C ASP A 454 -25.79 -34.78 -13.16
N ILE A 455 -25.34 -33.53 -13.34
CA ILE A 455 -25.56 -32.72 -14.55
C ILE A 455 -24.22 -32.53 -15.27
N ASP A 456 -24.20 -32.71 -16.58
CA ASP A 456 -23.00 -32.48 -17.39
C ASP A 456 -22.73 -30.98 -17.56
N THR A 457 -21.59 -30.52 -17.02
CA THR A 457 -21.18 -29.11 -17.08
C THR A 457 -21.10 -28.59 -18.52
N ALA A 458 -20.61 -29.40 -19.47
CA ALA A 458 -20.41 -28.98 -20.85
C ALA A 458 -21.76 -28.66 -21.54
N GLU A 459 -22.79 -29.46 -21.25
CA GLU A 459 -24.14 -29.24 -21.77
C GLU A 459 -24.76 -27.96 -21.18
N VAL A 460 -24.59 -27.72 -19.88
CA VAL A 460 -25.06 -26.50 -19.22
C VAL A 460 -24.39 -25.26 -19.80
N LEU A 461 -23.06 -25.30 -20.00
CA LEU A 461 -22.32 -24.17 -20.58
C LEU A 461 -22.71 -23.94 -22.05
N GLN A 462 -22.97 -25.00 -22.82
CA GLN A 462 -23.45 -24.87 -24.19
C GLN A 462 -24.84 -24.22 -24.24
N ALA A 463 -25.76 -24.65 -23.38
CA ALA A 463 -27.08 -24.04 -23.27
C ALA A 463 -27.01 -22.58 -22.80
N ALA A 464 -26.20 -22.28 -21.78
CA ALA A 464 -26.01 -20.92 -21.28
C ALA A 464 -25.38 -19.99 -22.33
N GLY A 465 -24.43 -20.51 -23.11
CA GLY A 465 -23.76 -19.79 -24.20
C GLY A 465 -24.68 -19.36 -25.34
N SER A 466 -25.90 -19.88 -25.43
CA SER A 466 -26.92 -19.39 -26.38
C SER A 466 -27.43 -17.98 -26.03
N LYS A 467 -27.21 -17.50 -24.80
CA LYS A 467 -27.63 -16.17 -24.35
C LYS A 467 -26.62 -15.10 -24.76
N TRP A 468 -27.10 -14.01 -25.33
CA TRP A 468 -26.29 -12.92 -25.89
C TRP A 468 -25.31 -12.25 -24.90
N ASN A 469 -25.57 -12.33 -23.60
CA ASN A 469 -24.77 -11.71 -22.55
C ASN A 469 -23.90 -12.71 -21.77
N PHE A 470 -23.89 -13.99 -22.15
CA PHE A 470 -23.08 -15.00 -21.48
C PHE A 470 -21.62 -14.91 -21.93
N LEU A 471 -20.69 -14.80 -20.98
CA LEU A 471 -19.25 -14.80 -21.26
C LEU A 471 -18.72 -16.23 -21.14
N PRO A 472 -18.18 -16.82 -22.23
CA PRO A 472 -17.91 -18.26 -22.30
C PRO A 472 -16.57 -18.64 -21.64
N PHE A 473 -16.53 -18.60 -20.31
CA PHE A 473 -15.45 -19.23 -19.53
C PHE A 473 -15.68 -20.73 -19.42
N ARG A 474 -14.61 -21.50 -19.18
CA ARG A 474 -14.66 -22.95 -18.98
C ARG A 474 -13.93 -23.34 -17.69
N PRO A 475 -14.36 -24.43 -17.02
CA PRO A 475 -13.63 -24.97 -15.88
C PRO A 475 -12.29 -25.56 -16.34
N GLY A 476 -11.40 -25.77 -15.38
CA GLY A 476 -10.09 -26.37 -15.62
C GLY A 476 -9.09 -26.10 -14.52
N LEU A 477 -7.91 -26.69 -14.70
CA LEU A 477 -6.76 -26.50 -13.81
C LEU A 477 -6.05 -25.18 -14.14
N VAL A 478 -5.92 -24.30 -13.14
CA VAL A 478 -5.33 -22.96 -13.32
C VAL A 478 -3.85 -22.97 -12.96
N GLY A 479 -2.98 -23.11 -13.98
CA GLY A 479 -1.52 -23.08 -13.84
C GLY A 479 -0.83 -21.86 -14.45
N GLY A 480 0.49 -21.95 -14.60
CA GLY A 480 1.34 -20.91 -15.21
C GLY A 480 1.67 -19.75 -14.26
N HIS A 481 2.41 -18.76 -14.78
CA HIS A 481 2.97 -17.65 -13.97
C HIS A 481 2.04 -16.47 -13.75
N CYS A 482 1.05 -16.27 -14.61
CA CYS A 482 0.24 -15.06 -14.57
C CYS A 482 -1.00 -15.28 -13.70
N ILE A 483 -1.95 -16.08 -14.17
CA ILE A 483 -3.25 -16.25 -13.52
C ILE A 483 -3.10 -16.94 -12.15
N GLY A 484 -2.18 -17.91 -12.04
CA GLY A 484 -1.91 -18.62 -10.79
C GLY A 484 -1.17 -17.80 -9.72
N VAL A 485 -0.59 -16.64 -10.05
CA VAL A 485 0.33 -15.90 -9.16
C VAL A 485 -0.06 -14.43 -8.97
N ASP A 486 -0.50 -13.73 -10.01
CA ASP A 486 -0.88 -12.31 -9.95
C ASP A 486 -1.93 -12.00 -8.87
N PRO A 487 -2.99 -12.83 -8.68
CA PRO A 487 -3.92 -12.62 -7.58
C PRO A 487 -3.24 -12.70 -6.19
N TYR A 488 -2.22 -13.54 -6.02
CA TYR A 488 -1.46 -13.61 -4.78
C TYR A 488 -0.63 -12.35 -4.54
N TYR A 489 -0.04 -11.74 -5.58
CA TYR A 489 0.63 -10.44 -5.44
C TYR A 489 -0.34 -9.34 -4.99
N LEU A 490 -1.53 -9.28 -5.61
CA LEU A 490 -2.55 -8.29 -5.25
C LEU A 490 -3.04 -8.48 -3.81
N THR A 491 -3.32 -9.73 -3.43
CA THR A 491 -3.83 -10.05 -2.09
C THR A 491 -2.77 -9.83 -1.01
N HIS A 492 -1.51 -10.19 -1.27
CA HIS A 492 -0.40 -9.88 -0.38
C HIS A 492 -0.22 -8.37 -0.22
N LYS A 493 -0.31 -7.60 -1.32
CA LYS A 493 -0.25 -6.14 -1.26
C LYS A 493 -1.42 -5.54 -0.48
N ALA A 494 -2.62 -6.07 -0.65
CA ALA A 494 -3.79 -5.67 0.11
C ALA A 494 -3.63 -5.93 1.61
N VAL A 495 -3.14 -7.12 1.99
CA VAL A 495 -2.90 -7.50 3.39
C VAL A 495 -1.83 -6.61 4.03
N MET A 496 -0.75 -6.29 3.32
CA MET A 496 0.26 -5.33 3.79
C MET A 496 -0.31 -3.92 4.03
N LEU A 497 -1.39 -3.57 3.33
CA LEU A 497 -2.11 -2.30 3.52
C LEU A 497 -3.24 -2.41 4.56
N GLY A 498 -3.41 -3.57 5.19
CA GLY A 498 -4.43 -3.83 6.21
C GLY A 498 -5.81 -4.25 5.68
N TYR A 499 -5.95 -4.56 4.38
CA TYR A 499 -7.20 -5.07 3.79
C TYR A 499 -7.11 -6.58 3.54
N HIS A 500 -8.11 -7.34 4.00
CA HIS A 500 -8.20 -8.77 3.73
C HIS A 500 -9.18 -9.06 2.58
N PRO A 501 -8.71 -9.52 1.41
CA PRO A 501 -9.54 -9.69 0.21
C PRO A 501 -10.23 -11.07 0.17
N ASP A 502 -11.44 -11.17 0.73
CA ASP A 502 -12.16 -12.45 0.83
C ASP A 502 -12.51 -13.09 -0.52
N VAL A 503 -12.98 -12.29 -1.50
CA VAL A 503 -13.42 -12.81 -2.82
C VAL A 503 -12.27 -13.44 -3.60
N ILE A 504 -11.13 -12.74 -3.68
CA ILE A 504 -9.96 -13.22 -4.42
C ILE A 504 -9.40 -14.49 -3.77
N LEU A 505 -9.30 -14.50 -2.44
CA LEU A 505 -8.81 -15.66 -1.70
C LEU A 505 -9.76 -16.86 -1.78
N ALA A 506 -11.08 -16.63 -1.84
CA ALA A 506 -12.06 -17.69 -2.09
C ALA A 506 -11.87 -18.31 -3.49
N GLY A 507 -11.72 -17.48 -4.52
CA GLY A 507 -11.45 -17.95 -5.88
C GLY A 507 -10.17 -18.78 -5.98
N ARG A 508 -9.07 -18.32 -5.34
CA ARG A 508 -7.81 -19.09 -5.28
C ARG A 508 -7.98 -20.43 -4.58
N ARG A 509 -8.72 -20.47 -3.47
CA ARG A 509 -9.00 -21.72 -2.75
C ARG A 509 -9.75 -22.75 -3.62
N ILE A 510 -10.71 -22.29 -4.42
CA ILE A 510 -11.43 -23.16 -5.36
C ILE A 510 -10.48 -23.67 -6.45
N ASN A 511 -9.76 -22.77 -7.12
CA ASN A 511 -8.86 -23.13 -8.22
C ASN A 511 -7.72 -24.05 -7.78
N ASP A 512 -7.09 -23.77 -6.63
CA ASP A 512 -6.01 -24.60 -6.08
C ASP A 512 -6.52 -25.97 -5.59
N GLY A 513 -7.82 -26.10 -5.30
CA GLY A 513 -8.47 -27.35 -4.92
C GLY A 513 -8.86 -28.27 -6.10
N MET A 514 -8.84 -27.78 -7.35
CA MET A 514 -9.37 -28.53 -8.49
C MET A 514 -8.58 -29.79 -8.85
N ALA A 515 -7.25 -29.78 -8.71
CA ALA A 515 -6.43 -30.95 -8.97
C ALA A 515 -6.84 -32.13 -8.07
N LYS A 516 -7.08 -31.83 -6.78
CA LYS A 516 -7.56 -32.79 -5.80
C LYS A 516 -8.97 -33.29 -6.13
N PHE A 517 -9.88 -32.39 -6.45
CA PHE A 517 -11.25 -32.76 -6.84
C PHE A 517 -11.28 -33.73 -8.02
N VAL A 518 -10.49 -33.46 -9.07
CA VAL A 518 -10.38 -34.34 -10.25
C VAL A 518 -9.81 -35.70 -9.89
N ALA A 519 -8.79 -35.77 -9.03
CA ALA A 519 -8.22 -37.02 -8.56
C ALA A 519 -9.26 -37.86 -7.80
N GLU A 520 -9.96 -37.24 -6.83
CA GLU A 520 -11.02 -37.87 -6.04
C GLU A 520 -12.16 -38.37 -6.94
N LYS A 521 -12.53 -37.60 -7.96
CA LYS A 521 -13.56 -37.99 -8.91
C LYS A 521 -13.12 -39.17 -9.77
N THR A 522 -11.89 -39.14 -10.29
CA THR A 522 -11.30 -40.27 -11.03
C THR A 522 -11.35 -41.55 -10.20
N VAL A 523 -10.92 -41.48 -8.93
CA VAL A 523 -10.98 -42.61 -8.00
C VAL A 523 -12.40 -43.13 -7.81
N LYS A 524 -13.40 -42.24 -7.63
CA LYS A 524 -14.81 -42.63 -7.51
C LYS A 524 -15.33 -43.36 -8.75
N GLU A 525 -14.98 -42.86 -9.94
CA GLU A 525 -15.39 -43.51 -11.20
C GLU A 525 -14.74 -44.89 -11.37
N MET A 526 -13.45 -45.03 -11.02
CA MET A 526 -12.77 -46.33 -11.04
C MET A 526 -13.42 -47.34 -10.08
N VAL A 527 -13.80 -46.91 -8.87
CA VAL A 527 -14.50 -47.77 -7.90
C VAL A 527 -15.88 -48.16 -8.43
N ARG A 528 -16.63 -47.23 -9.04
CA ARG A 528 -17.93 -47.50 -9.68
C ARG A 528 -17.81 -48.50 -10.83
N ALA A 529 -16.72 -48.45 -11.58
CA ALA A 529 -16.38 -49.41 -12.63
C ALA A 529 -15.90 -50.77 -12.09
N GLY A 530 -15.76 -50.93 -10.77
CA GLY A 530 -15.44 -52.21 -10.13
C GLY A 530 -13.95 -52.47 -9.90
N PHE A 531 -13.07 -51.48 -10.11
CA PHE A 531 -11.63 -51.66 -9.92
C PHE A 531 -11.20 -51.54 -8.45
N LYS A 532 -10.20 -52.34 -8.07
CA LYS A 532 -9.53 -52.27 -6.76
C LYS A 532 -8.31 -51.38 -6.85
N LEU A 533 -8.38 -50.17 -6.27
CA LEU A 533 -7.44 -49.08 -6.50
C LEU A 533 -5.95 -49.43 -6.37
N ARG A 534 -5.56 -50.19 -5.35
CA ARG A 534 -4.13 -50.41 -5.06
C ARG A 534 -3.46 -51.18 -6.20
N GLY A 535 -2.51 -50.53 -6.88
CA GLY A 535 -1.79 -51.10 -8.02
C GLY A 535 -2.51 -50.95 -9.37
N CYS A 536 -3.68 -50.33 -9.42
CA CYS A 536 -4.25 -49.88 -10.69
C CYS A 536 -3.38 -48.81 -11.33
N ARG A 537 -3.38 -48.79 -12.66
CA ARG A 537 -2.65 -47.86 -13.50
C ARG A 537 -3.57 -46.76 -14.00
N VAL A 538 -3.04 -45.55 -14.08
CA VAL A 538 -3.72 -44.40 -14.67
C VAL A 538 -2.80 -43.74 -15.69
N ASN A 539 -3.29 -43.60 -16.92
CA ASN A 539 -2.60 -42.84 -17.96
C ASN A 539 -3.03 -41.37 -17.88
N VAL A 540 -2.09 -40.44 -17.69
CA VAL A 540 -2.34 -38.99 -17.74
C VAL A 540 -1.76 -38.43 -19.03
N LEU A 541 -2.63 -37.87 -19.86
CA LEU A 541 -2.26 -37.26 -21.14
C LEU A 541 -2.15 -35.74 -20.99
N GLY A 542 -0.93 -35.24 -21.20
CA GLY A 542 -0.55 -33.85 -20.99
C GLY A 542 -0.01 -33.59 -19.58
N LEU A 543 1.01 -32.75 -19.50
CA LEU A 543 1.66 -32.27 -18.28
C LEU A 543 1.83 -30.75 -18.30
N THR A 544 1.86 -30.10 -19.46
CA THR A 544 2.00 -28.63 -19.58
C THR A 544 0.83 -27.91 -18.92
N PHE A 545 1.01 -26.62 -18.58
CA PHE A 545 -0.07 -25.88 -17.94
C PHE A 545 -1.19 -25.47 -18.94
N LYS A 546 -0.91 -25.52 -20.25
CA LYS A 546 -1.84 -25.18 -21.33
C LYS A 546 -1.54 -25.98 -22.60
N GLU A 547 -2.54 -26.06 -23.46
CA GLU A 547 -2.49 -26.78 -24.72
C GLU A 547 -1.45 -26.19 -25.69
N ASN A 548 -0.77 -27.06 -26.43
CA ASN A 548 0.11 -26.73 -27.55
C ASN A 548 1.28 -25.79 -27.19
N CYS A 549 1.76 -25.85 -25.95
CA CYS A 549 2.91 -25.08 -25.48
C CYS A 549 3.73 -25.93 -24.52
N PRO A 550 5.07 -25.98 -24.65
CA PRO A 550 5.93 -26.85 -23.83
C PRO A 550 6.11 -26.38 -22.39
N ASP A 551 5.52 -25.25 -22.00
CA ASP A 551 5.75 -24.62 -20.70
C ASP A 551 5.15 -25.47 -19.56
N LEU A 552 6.04 -25.97 -18.73
CA LEU A 552 5.73 -26.83 -17.59
C LEU A 552 5.56 -26.06 -16.29
N ARG A 553 5.89 -24.78 -16.24
CA ARG A 553 6.03 -24.06 -14.97
C ARG A 553 4.68 -23.85 -14.27
N ASN A 554 4.62 -24.18 -12.98
CA ASN A 554 3.40 -24.16 -12.17
C ASN A 554 2.22 -24.90 -12.84
N SER A 555 2.49 -26.06 -13.42
CA SER A 555 1.45 -26.94 -13.95
C SER A 555 0.73 -27.62 -12.79
N LYS A 556 -0.59 -27.47 -12.77
CA LYS A 556 -1.47 -28.12 -11.80
C LYS A 556 -1.77 -29.58 -12.12
N VAL A 557 -1.33 -30.06 -13.29
CA VAL A 557 -1.39 -31.49 -13.63
C VAL A 557 -0.42 -32.29 -12.74
N ALA A 558 0.72 -31.71 -12.37
CA ALA A 558 1.64 -32.35 -11.43
C ALA A 558 1.01 -32.55 -10.05
N ASP A 559 0.20 -31.60 -9.58
CA ASP A 559 -0.55 -31.71 -8.32
C ASP A 559 -1.62 -32.82 -8.41
N LEU A 560 -2.29 -32.96 -9.56
CA LEU A 560 -3.23 -34.07 -9.85
C LEU A 560 -2.53 -35.43 -9.80
N ILE A 561 -1.35 -35.55 -10.44
CA ILE A 561 -0.57 -36.79 -10.47
C ILE A 561 -0.18 -37.22 -9.05
N ARG A 562 0.36 -36.30 -8.25
CA ARG A 562 0.73 -36.58 -6.85
C ARG A 562 -0.46 -37.00 -6.01
N GLU A 563 -1.63 -36.37 -6.20
CA GLU A 563 -2.84 -36.75 -5.48
C GLU A 563 -3.29 -38.18 -5.88
N LEU A 564 -3.26 -38.53 -7.17
CA LEU A 564 -3.55 -39.90 -7.64
C LEU A 564 -2.58 -40.94 -7.05
N GLU A 565 -1.28 -40.63 -7.04
CA GLU A 565 -0.25 -41.48 -6.44
C GLU A 565 -0.48 -41.68 -4.93
N SER A 566 -1.01 -40.66 -4.24
CA SER A 566 -1.34 -40.76 -2.81
C SER A 566 -2.44 -41.79 -2.50
N TYR A 567 -3.30 -42.12 -3.48
CA TYR A 567 -4.28 -43.21 -3.40
C TYR A 567 -3.68 -44.60 -3.71
N GLY A 568 -2.38 -44.68 -4.00
CA GLY A 568 -1.68 -45.92 -4.34
C GLY A 568 -1.85 -46.36 -5.80
N LEU A 569 -2.20 -45.43 -6.68
CA LEU A 569 -2.29 -45.62 -8.13
C LEU A 569 -0.92 -45.50 -8.77
N GLN A 570 -0.68 -46.26 -9.83
CA GLN A 570 0.52 -46.16 -10.67
C GLN A 570 0.25 -45.22 -11.84
N VAL A 571 0.83 -44.02 -11.81
CA VAL A 571 0.56 -43.01 -12.83
C VAL A 571 1.61 -43.06 -13.95
N HIS A 572 1.14 -43.09 -15.19
CA HIS A 572 1.98 -43.02 -16.39
C HIS A 572 1.63 -41.76 -17.17
N VAL A 573 2.63 -40.93 -17.46
CA VAL A 573 2.41 -39.61 -18.07
C VAL A 573 2.96 -39.60 -19.48
N HIS A 574 2.15 -39.11 -20.42
CA HIS A 574 2.58 -38.84 -21.77
C HIS A 574 2.18 -37.42 -22.15
N ASP A 575 3.16 -36.63 -22.59
CA ASP A 575 2.94 -35.31 -23.16
C ASP A 575 3.76 -35.21 -24.45
N PRO A 576 3.13 -34.94 -25.61
CA PRO A 576 3.83 -34.88 -26.90
C PRO A 576 4.55 -33.54 -27.14
N VAL A 577 4.40 -32.55 -26.26
CA VAL A 577 4.94 -31.19 -26.41
C VAL A 577 5.94 -30.83 -25.31
N ALA A 578 5.76 -31.35 -24.09
CA ALA A 578 6.66 -31.09 -22.98
C ALA A 578 8.07 -31.67 -23.20
N ASP A 579 9.08 -30.99 -22.66
CA ASP A 579 10.44 -31.50 -22.59
C ASP A 579 10.58 -32.53 -21.45
N ALA A 580 11.17 -33.69 -21.74
CA ALA A 580 11.25 -34.79 -20.80
C ALA A 580 12.27 -34.55 -19.66
N ASP A 581 13.37 -33.86 -19.95
CA ASP A 581 14.39 -33.53 -18.95
C ASP A 581 13.86 -32.43 -18.01
N GLU A 582 13.15 -31.43 -18.54
CA GLU A 582 12.48 -30.40 -17.74
C GLU A 582 11.38 -30.99 -16.86
N ALA A 583 10.56 -31.91 -17.37
CA ALA A 583 9.54 -32.61 -16.58
C ALA A 583 10.13 -33.41 -15.42
N MET A 584 11.25 -34.10 -15.66
CA MET A 584 11.98 -34.82 -14.64
C MET A 584 12.61 -33.87 -13.61
N HIS A 585 13.21 -32.77 -14.06
CA HIS A 585 13.87 -31.80 -13.17
C HIS A 585 12.88 -31.07 -12.26
N GLU A 586 11.79 -30.53 -12.83
CA GLU A 586 10.84 -29.67 -12.12
C GLU A 586 9.89 -30.47 -11.22
N TYR A 587 9.43 -31.64 -11.68
CA TYR A 587 8.39 -32.41 -11.00
C TYR A 587 8.80 -33.82 -10.58
N GLY A 588 9.95 -34.33 -11.02
CA GLY A 588 10.32 -35.73 -10.82
C GLY A 588 9.49 -36.70 -11.66
N ILE A 589 8.81 -36.21 -12.71
CA ILE A 589 7.88 -36.99 -13.52
C ILE A 589 8.57 -37.47 -14.79
N ARG A 590 8.57 -38.79 -15.02
CA ARG A 590 9.05 -39.38 -16.27
C ARG A 590 7.97 -39.37 -17.33
N LEU A 591 8.21 -38.65 -18.42
CA LEU A 591 7.38 -38.74 -19.63
C LEU A 591 7.69 -40.05 -20.38
N ARG A 592 6.63 -40.75 -20.81
CA ARG A 592 6.71 -41.95 -21.63
C ARG A 592 6.35 -41.66 -23.07
N HIS A 593 6.90 -42.43 -24.00
CA HIS A 593 6.40 -42.40 -25.37
C HIS A 593 5.00 -43.02 -25.43
N TRP A 594 4.20 -42.63 -26.41
CA TRP A 594 2.83 -43.13 -26.57
C TRP A 594 2.76 -44.67 -26.60
N ASP A 595 3.70 -45.29 -27.32
CA ASP A 595 3.75 -46.74 -27.50
C ASP A 595 4.12 -47.49 -26.22
N GLU A 596 4.79 -46.80 -25.28
CA GLU A 596 5.20 -47.34 -23.98
C GLU A 596 4.12 -47.22 -22.90
N LEU A 597 3.02 -46.51 -23.18
CA LEU A 597 1.89 -46.41 -22.27
C LEU A 597 1.21 -47.79 -22.14
N PRO A 598 0.99 -48.30 -20.92
CA PRO A 598 0.25 -49.54 -20.73
C PRO A 598 -1.24 -49.34 -21.03
N CYS A 599 -1.95 -50.44 -21.23
CA CYS A 599 -3.40 -50.45 -21.06
C CYS A 599 -3.70 -50.20 -19.57
N ALA A 600 -4.43 -49.14 -19.25
CA ALA A 600 -4.65 -48.65 -17.88
C ALA A 600 -6.14 -48.64 -17.51
N GLU A 601 -6.45 -48.77 -16.23
CA GLU A 601 -7.84 -48.81 -15.74
C GLU A 601 -8.52 -47.44 -15.82
N ALA A 602 -7.74 -46.36 -15.88
CA ALA A 602 -8.24 -45.03 -16.23
C ALA A 602 -7.28 -44.27 -17.16
N LEU A 603 -7.83 -43.41 -18.00
CA LEU A 603 -7.10 -42.45 -18.83
C LEU A 603 -7.68 -41.06 -18.61
N ILE A 604 -6.81 -40.13 -18.22
CA ILE A 604 -7.15 -38.72 -17.98
C ILE A 604 -6.58 -37.88 -19.12
N SER A 605 -7.45 -37.22 -19.88
CA SER A 605 -7.03 -36.13 -20.76
C SER A 605 -6.94 -34.85 -19.94
N ALA A 606 -5.73 -34.57 -19.42
CA ALA A 606 -5.48 -33.40 -18.58
C ALA A 606 -5.24 -32.14 -19.43
N VAL A 607 -4.53 -32.29 -20.56
CA VAL A 607 -4.25 -31.20 -21.50
C VAL A 607 -4.58 -31.65 -22.93
N ALA A 608 -5.42 -30.88 -23.62
CA ALA A 608 -5.91 -31.22 -24.94
C ALA A 608 -5.00 -30.68 -26.06
N HIS A 609 -3.77 -31.23 -26.16
CA HIS A 609 -2.87 -30.94 -27.28
C HIS A 609 -3.48 -31.42 -28.61
N LYS A 610 -3.19 -30.73 -29.71
CA LYS A 610 -3.68 -31.11 -31.05
C LYS A 610 -3.27 -32.54 -31.41
N GLN A 611 -2.03 -32.92 -31.12
CA GLN A 611 -1.50 -34.28 -31.34
C GLN A 611 -2.22 -35.36 -30.53
N LEU A 612 -2.97 -35.00 -29.48
CA LEU A 612 -3.80 -35.92 -28.71
C LEU A 612 -5.25 -35.91 -29.23
N ILE A 613 -5.82 -34.74 -29.51
CA ILE A 613 -7.20 -34.61 -30.03
C ILE A 613 -7.33 -35.26 -31.42
N GLU A 614 -6.33 -35.09 -32.29
CA GLU A 614 -6.35 -35.58 -33.67
C GLU A 614 -6.09 -37.11 -33.77
N ARG A 615 -5.77 -37.77 -32.65
CA ARG A 615 -5.55 -39.22 -32.65
C ARG A 615 -6.86 -39.98 -32.87
N PRO A 616 -6.85 -41.06 -33.67
CA PRO A 616 -8.03 -41.89 -33.86
C PRO A 616 -8.55 -42.45 -32.54
N LEU A 617 -9.88 -42.43 -32.35
CA LEU A 617 -10.54 -42.92 -31.15
C LEU A 617 -10.14 -44.36 -30.78
N GLY A 618 -9.96 -45.24 -31.77
CA GLY A 618 -9.51 -46.61 -31.53
C GLY A 618 -8.19 -46.69 -30.76
N GLN A 619 -7.23 -45.82 -31.06
CA GLN A 619 -5.95 -45.78 -30.34
C GLN A 619 -6.11 -45.31 -28.89
N MET A 620 -7.10 -44.45 -28.61
CA MET A 620 -7.42 -44.05 -27.24
C MET A 620 -8.04 -45.22 -26.48
N LEU A 621 -8.97 -45.96 -27.10
CA LEU A 621 -9.60 -47.14 -26.53
C LEU A 621 -8.56 -48.22 -26.20
N ASP A 622 -7.56 -48.44 -27.07
CA ASP A 622 -6.50 -49.44 -26.86
C ASP A 622 -5.65 -49.18 -25.59
N LYS A 623 -5.62 -47.93 -25.11
CA LYS A 623 -4.89 -47.54 -23.90
C LYS A 623 -5.74 -47.61 -22.63
N VAL A 624 -7.01 -48.00 -22.72
CA VAL A 624 -7.93 -48.12 -21.58
C VAL A 624 -8.39 -49.57 -21.45
N ALA A 625 -8.39 -50.09 -20.22
CA ALA A 625 -8.87 -51.43 -19.94
C ALA A 625 -10.37 -51.56 -20.27
N PRO A 626 -10.88 -52.77 -20.57
CA PRO A 626 -12.31 -53.00 -20.73
C PRO A 626 -13.10 -52.52 -19.50
N SER A 627 -14.20 -51.79 -19.70
CA SER A 627 -14.96 -51.11 -18.63
C SER A 627 -14.18 -50.05 -17.85
N GLY A 628 -13.03 -49.61 -18.36
CA GLY A 628 -12.20 -48.56 -17.76
C GLY A 628 -12.83 -47.16 -17.82
N CYS A 629 -12.15 -46.20 -17.19
CA CYS A 629 -12.64 -44.83 -17.08
C CYS A 629 -11.89 -43.88 -18.03
N PHE A 630 -12.63 -43.00 -18.71
CA PHE A 630 -12.09 -41.88 -19.47
C PHE A 630 -12.51 -40.56 -18.82
N ILE A 631 -11.53 -39.78 -18.38
CA ILE A 631 -11.71 -38.52 -17.65
C ILE A 631 -11.24 -37.39 -18.56
N ASP A 632 -12.16 -36.58 -19.08
CA ASP A 632 -11.86 -35.47 -20.00
C ASP A 632 -12.00 -34.12 -19.30
N LEU A 633 -10.87 -33.47 -18.97
CA LEU A 633 -10.88 -32.20 -18.26
C LEU A 633 -11.18 -31.00 -19.15
N LYS A 634 -11.16 -31.18 -20.48
CA LYS A 634 -11.31 -30.09 -21.46
C LYS A 634 -12.56 -30.24 -22.30
N SER A 635 -13.30 -31.34 -22.12
CA SER A 635 -14.52 -31.65 -22.85
C SER A 635 -14.32 -31.54 -24.36
N GLN A 636 -13.23 -32.14 -24.87
CA GLN A 636 -12.84 -32.12 -26.29
C GLN A 636 -13.14 -33.43 -27.02
N PHE A 637 -13.35 -34.53 -26.30
CA PHE A 637 -13.63 -35.84 -26.90
C PHE A 637 -15.13 -36.11 -27.01
N ASP A 638 -15.53 -36.91 -28.00
CA ASP A 638 -16.90 -37.37 -28.17
C ASP A 638 -17.25 -38.39 -27.08
N ALA A 639 -18.00 -37.93 -26.08
CA ALA A 639 -18.42 -38.75 -24.95
C ALA A 639 -19.34 -39.90 -25.37
N GLN A 640 -20.16 -39.74 -26.41
CA GLN A 640 -21.07 -40.80 -26.86
C GLN A 640 -20.29 -41.91 -27.54
N ALA A 641 -19.32 -41.57 -28.40
CA ALA A 641 -18.46 -42.55 -29.05
C ALA A 641 -17.60 -43.33 -28.03
N LEU A 642 -17.07 -42.65 -27.02
CA LEU A 642 -16.32 -43.30 -25.92
C LEU A 642 -17.20 -44.27 -25.10
N ARG A 643 -18.45 -43.87 -24.78
CA ARG A 643 -19.41 -44.74 -24.08
C ARG A 643 -19.82 -45.95 -24.92
N GLN A 644 -20.00 -45.78 -26.23
CA GLN A 644 -20.26 -46.89 -27.17
C GLN A 644 -19.08 -47.86 -27.24
N GLY A 645 -17.86 -47.38 -27.03
CA GLY A 645 -16.65 -48.20 -26.86
C GLY A 645 -16.58 -48.96 -25.53
N GLY A 646 -17.59 -48.84 -24.66
CA GLY A 646 -17.68 -49.58 -23.39
C GLY A 646 -16.95 -48.93 -22.21
N LEU A 647 -16.59 -47.64 -22.32
CA LEU A 647 -15.92 -46.89 -21.24
C LEU A 647 -16.90 -46.10 -20.37
N SER A 648 -16.57 -45.96 -19.08
CA SER A 648 -17.19 -44.96 -18.22
C SER A 648 -16.57 -43.59 -18.50
N VAL A 649 -17.38 -42.58 -18.83
CA VAL A 649 -16.89 -41.27 -19.27
C VAL A 649 -17.36 -40.18 -18.31
N TRP A 650 -16.41 -39.45 -17.75
CA TRP A 650 -16.66 -38.23 -16.99
C TRP A 650 -15.99 -37.04 -17.64
N ARG A 651 -16.67 -35.89 -17.60
CA ARG A 651 -16.19 -34.62 -18.14
C ARG A 651 -16.29 -33.54 -17.08
N LEU A 652 -15.26 -32.69 -17.02
CA LEU A 652 -15.26 -31.47 -16.21
C LEU A 652 -16.03 -30.37 -16.94
#